data_AF-A0A0F2N4K8-F1
#
_entry.id   AF-A0A0F2N4K8-F1
#
_cell.length_a   1.000
_cell.length_b   1.000
_cell.length_c   1.000
_cell.angle_alpha   90.00
_cell.angle_beta   90.00
_cell.angle_gamma   90.00
#
_symmetry.space_group_name_H-M   'P 1'
#
loop_
_entity.id
_entity.type
_entity.pdbx_description
1 polymer ?
#
loop_
_entity_poly.entity_id
_entity_poly.type
_entity_poly.pdbx_seq_one_letter_code
_entity_poly.pdbx_strand_id
1 'polypeptide(L)'
;MKTKNLAAPATVIRLALVFILSLSVLRDATATELTASAELTDPYQILHKHYEAIGGLDRLQKLSGSSSEGRVRYDSLQGTFKHWDARPQQYRTEEDYSVISQVQGDNGEYTWFFDTNGQLLIFKDEDTLKRRRISLLLDRYEHLDPHSPFFSVRFGGTTTIDGKTCYELVLTNTINSDVGHFFYDTGSLLMVRSVYKQPDMETHSTYGDFREIDGFMISFYQHSLFLPWEKEEETWVTRHTFDGPADTTFFNPPAIKKDYTFLDGGKSATVSFRLMENLIYLPVTVGDDTGYWVLDSGASMSLIDHDYAEKLGLDIQGSIKGYGFGDIFDLSFVTIPEHQVGPILFDSQKFYVSRGLTAKSYEPQIFGILGYDFLSRFVVEVDYDEQEVTFHSPDTFSYKGSGAIIDAPLKYRTFTLPVILDGKYSSRWSVDLGSYHSSIHYPFAEKHGLLEKKGVEIVSQGMSGISRETNVRFDCLEIDGFRLDQPLISIPDEKGKGATALGEVGGNLGNSTLRHFRLFLNYPEQKLILEEGLQYKTAFPPDRSGLLIGRSDENQPMVSFLANDSPAARAGLEAGDTIVEMAGQQVKPNQTILPLRDILRGAVGSKVDLKVKRGDQVVAATIVLQDLYPASGQKCSVLEN
;
A
#
# COMPACT_ATOMS: atom_id res chain seq x y z
N MET A 1 2.52 -1.36 13.25
CA MET A 1 2.84 -2.46 12.29
C MET A 1 2.05 -2.21 11.01
N LYS A 2 2.41 -2.75 9.83
CA LYS A 2 1.67 -2.51 8.56
C LYS A 2 1.81 -3.69 7.59
N THR A 3 0.71 -4.12 6.97
CA THR A 3 0.66 -5.16 5.92
C THR A 3 0.00 -4.64 4.64
N LYS A 4 0.75 -3.92 3.80
CA LYS A 4 0.29 -3.60 2.46
C LYS A 4 0.65 -4.73 1.51
N ASN A 5 -0.30 -5.13 0.67
CA ASN A 5 -0.08 -6.06 -0.42
C ASN A 5 -0.74 -5.50 -1.68
N LEU A 6 0.03 -5.40 -2.75
CA LEU A 6 -0.42 -4.98 -4.06
C LEU A 6 -1.03 -6.16 -4.83
N ALA A 7 -2.11 -6.69 -4.28
CA ALA A 7 -3.16 -7.35 -5.06
C ALA A 7 -4.00 -6.29 -5.79
N ALA A 8 -3.32 -5.40 -6.52
CA ALA A 8 -3.89 -4.57 -7.57
C ALA A 8 -3.54 -5.26 -8.90
N PRO A 9 -4.43 -5.23 -9.91
CA PRO A 9 -4.32 -6.10 -11.07
C PRO A 9 -3.02 -5.96 -11.87
N ALA A 10 -2.14 -6.96 -11.75
CA ALA A 10 -1.13 -7.27 -12.77
C ALA A 10 -1.78 -7.46 -14.16
N THR A 11 -3.07 -7.81 -14.20
CA THR A 11 -3.92 -7.85 -15.39
C THR A 11 -3.93 -6.56 -16.22
N VAL A 12 -3.71 -5.38 -15.65
CA VAL A 12 -3.62 -4.12 -16.45
C VAL A 12 -2.48 -4.20 -17.47
N ILE A 13 -1.44 -4.98 -17.18
CA ILE A 13 -0.30 -5.23 -18.08
C ILE A 13 -0.57 -6.41 -19.02
N ARG A 14 -1.48 -7.35 -18.68
CA ARG A 14 -1.93 -8.43 -19.58
C ARG A 14 -2.77 -7.91 -20.77
N LEU A 15 -3.33 -6.70 -20.68
CA LEU A 15 -4.29 -6.13 -21.66
C LEU A 15 -3.73 -5.03 -22.58
N ALA A 16 -2.45 -4.64 -22.48
CA ALA A 16 -1.97 -3.38 -23.07
C ALA A 16 -1.61 -3.41 -24.57
N LEU A 17 -1.65 -4.57 -25.24
CA LEU A 17 -1.14 -4.75 -26.62
C LEU A 17 -2.27 -4.97 -27.65
N VAL A 18 -3.19 -4.00 -27.67
CA VAL A 18 -4.43 -3.92 -28.47
C VAL A 18 -4.69 -2.40 -28.81
N PHE A 19 -5.13 -1.76 -29.97
CA PHE A 19 -5.46 -2.15 -32.82
C PHE A 19 -5.28 -1.07 -34.03
N ILE A 20 -6.25 -0.24 -34.53
CA ILE A 20 -6.17 0.36 -35.92
C ILE A 20 -6.71 1.79 -36.15
N LEU A 21 -6.03 2.60 -37.01
CA LEU A 21 -6.58 3.11 -38.31
C LEU A 21 -5.55 3.56 -39.39
N SER A 22 -6.04 3.87 -40.61
CA SER A 22 -5.34 3.61 -41.89
C SER A 22 -5.51 4.65 -43.01
N LEU A 23 -4.61 4.63 -44.03
CA LEU A 23 -4.91 4.92 -45.45
C LEU A 23 -3.75 4.53 -46.40
N SER A 24 -3.97 4.50 -47.72
CA SER A 24 -3.16 3.73 -48.69
C SER A 24 -2.86 4.43 -50.03
N VAL A 25 -1.68 4.14 -50.62
CA VAL A 25 -1.33 4.35 -52.05
C VAL A 25 -0.40 3.22 -52.51
N LEU A 26 -0.49 2.80 -53.78
CA LEU A 26 0.23 1.67 -54.36
C LEU A 26 1.72 1.93 -54.66
N ARG A 27 2.51 0.85 -54.70
CA ARG A 27 3.27 0.50 -55.93
C ARG A 27 3.69 -0.97 -55.99
N ASP A 28 3.71 -1.52 -57.21
CA ASP A 28 4.31 -2.83 -57.49
C ASP A 28 5.82 -2.82 -57.28
N ALA A 29 6.35 -3.92 -56.72
CA ALA A 29 7.77 -4.26 -56.78
C ALA A 29 7.92 -5.77 -57.00
N THR A 30 8.67 -6.16 -58.03
CA THR A 30 8.92 -7.57 -58.36
C THR A 30 9.85 -8.22 -57.34
N ALA A 31 9.55 -9.46 -56.95
CA ALA A 31 10.37 -10.23 -56.03
C ALA A 31 11.82 -10.34 -56.54
N THR A 32 12.76 -9.81 -55.76
CA THR A 32 14.19 -9.84 -56.06
C THR A 32 14.96 -10.08 -54.75
N GLU A 33 15.65 -11.22 -54.68
CA GLU A 33 16.77 -11.64 -53.81
C GLU A 33 16.84 -11.18 -52.35
N LEU A 34 17.07 -12.13 -51.43
CA LEU A 34 17.34 -11.85 -50.01
C LEU A 34 18.71 -11.14 -49.84
N THR A 35 18.68 -9.82 -49.77
CA THR A 35 19.72 -9.04 -49.09
C THR A 35 19.51 -9.08 -47.58
N ALA A 36 20.56 -8.81 -46.80
CA ALA A 36 20.46 -8.74 -45.35
C ALA A 36 19.42 -7.68 -44.94
N SER A 37 18.50 -8.04 -44.05
CA SER A 37 17.45 -7.14 -43.57
C SER A 37 18.06 -5.88 -42.98
N ALA A 38 17.73 -4.72 -43.53
CA ALA A 38 18.14 -3.43 -42.96
C ALA A 38 17.63 -3.34 -41.52
N GLU A 39 18.53 -2.96 -40.60
CA GLU A 39 18.19 -2.81 -39.18
C GLU A 39 17.13 -1.71 -39.03
N LEU A 40 15.96 -2.08 -38.51
CA LEU A 40 14.84 -1.15 -38.38
C LEU A 40 15.12 -0.20 -37.20
N THR A 41 15.02 1.10 -37.48
CA THR A 41 15.20 2.18 -36.48
C THR A 41 14.00 3.11 -36.38
N ASP A 42 13.00 2.94 -37.26
CA ASP A 42 11.70 3.59 -37.18
C ASP A 42 10.78 2.78 -36.25
N PRO A 43 10.36 3.33 -35.09
CA PRO A 43 9.54 2.61 -34.12
C PRO A 43 8.16 2.22 -34.69
N TYR A 44 7.59 3.03 -35.58
CA TYR A 44 6.26 2.77 -36.15
C TYR A 44 6.31 1.66 -37.20
N GLN A 45 7.38 1.57 -37.98
CA GLN A 45 7.63 0.40 -38.84
C GLN A 45 7.79 -0.88 -38.02
N ILE A 46 8.51 -0.83 -36.89
CA ILE A 46 8.66 -2.01 -36.00
C ILE A 46 7.30 -2.43 -35.43
N LEU A 47 6.46 -1.49 -34.96
CA LEU A 47 5.10 -1.79 -34.47
C LEU A 47 4.21 -2.37 -35.56
N HIS A 48 4.15 -1.77 -36.75
CA HIS A 48 3.34 -2.30 -37.85
C HIS A 48 3.75 -3.74 -38.19
N LYS A 49 5.05 -4.03 -38.25
CA LYS A 49 5.56 -5.37 -38.57
C LYS A 49 5.39 -6.39 -37.43
N HIS A 50 5.43 -5.95 -36.17
CA HIS A 50 4.99 -6.77 -35.04
C HIS A 50 3.51 -7.18 -35.21
N TYR A 51 2.65 -6.24 -35.57
CA TYR A 51 1.23 -6.51 -35.79
C TYR A 51 0.91 -7.28 -37.08
N GLU A 52 1.77 -7.24 -38.09
CA GLU A 52 1.78 -8.22 -39.19
C GLU A 52 2.06 -9.62 -38.62
N ALA A 53 3.15 -9.77 -37.84
CA ALA A 53 3.62 -11.05 -37.32
C ALA A 53 2.67 -11.74 -36.31
N ILE A 54 1.92 -10.99 -35.49
CA ILE A 54 0.95 -11.58 -34.55
C ILE A 54 -0.42 -11.91 -35.15
N GLY A 55 -0.61 -11.77 -36.48
CA GLY A 55 -1.79 -12.27 -37.19
C GLY A 55 -2.49 -11.25 -38.11
N GLY A 56 -1.89 -10.07 -38.32
CA GLY A 56 -2.40 -9.06 -39.23
C GLY A 56 -3.44 -8.14 -38.60
N LEU A 57 -2.94 -6.97 -38.18
CA LEU A 57 -3.61 -5.75 -37.72
C LEU A 57 -5.14 -5.68 -38.02
N ASP A 58 -5.53 -5.81 -39.30
CA ASP A 58 -6.91 -5.72 -39.80
C ASP A 58 -7.87 -6.78 -39.26
N ARG A 59 -7.42 -8.04 -39.13
CA ARG A 59 -8.24 -9.16 -38.64
C ARG A 59 -8.43 -9.04 -37.14
N LEU A 60 -7.30 -8.81 -36.51
CA LEU A 60 -7.06 -8.54 -35.11
C LEU A 60 -7.99 -7.41 -34.58
N GLN A 61 -8.19 -6.31 -35.32
CA GLN A 61 -9.14 -5.24 -34.95
C GLN A 61 -10.61 -5.70 -34.83
N LYS A 62 -10.99 -6.78 -35.52
CA LYS A 62 -12.38 -7.26 -35.56
C LYS A 62 -12.73 -8.21 -34.40
N LEU A 63 -11.76 -8.49 -33.52
CA LEU A 63 -11.95 -9.26 -32.29
C LEU A 63 -12.79 -8.47 -31.28
N SER A 64 -13.98 -8.97 -30.94
CA SER A 64 -14.85 -8.36 -29.92
C SER A 64 -14.41 -8.66 -28.48
N GLY A 65 -13.55 -9.65 -28.27
CA GLY A 65 -13.04 -10.10 -26.98
C GLY A 65 -12.27 -11.42 -27.10
N SER A 66 -11.84 -11.99 -25.97
CA SER A 66 -11.26 -13.33 -25.90
C SER A 66 -11.56 -14.03 -24.58
N SER A 67 -11.20 -15.32 -24.50
CA SER A 67 -11.08 -16.04 -23.23
C SER A 67 -9.77 -16.82 -23.16
N SER A 68 -9.23 -16.98 -21.96
CA SER A 68 -8.14 -17.90 -21.68
C SER A 68 -8.27 -18.54 -20.31
N GLU A 69 -7.81 -19.79 -20.19
CA GLU A 69 -7.65 -20.46 -18.90
C GLU A 69 -6.30 -21.17 -18.85
N GLY A 70 -5.77 -21.33 -17.64
CA GLY A 70 -4.42 -21.84 -17.46
C GLY A 70 -4.02 -22.06 -16.01
N ARG A 71 -2.72 -22.29 -15.80
CA ARG A 71 -2.09 -22.40 -14.48
C ARG A 71 -1.42 -21.07 -14.13
N VAL A 72 -1.38 -20.74 -12.85
CA VAL A 72 -0.67 -19.57 -12.32
C VAL A 72 0.22 -19.99 -11.13
N ARG A 73 1.40 -19.39 -11.01
CA ARG A 73 2.23 -19.36 -9.79
C ARG A 73 2.35 -17.91 -9.36
N TYR A 74 2.17 -17.62 -8.08
CA TYR A 74 2.37 -16.29 -7.50
C TYR A 74 3.16 -16.42 -6.19
N ASP A 75 4.38 -15.89 -6.15
CA ASP A 75 5.39 -16.17 -5.12
C ASP A 75 5.51 -17.69 -4.87
N SER A 76 5.06 -18.20 -3.70
CA SER A 76 5.02 -19.63 -3.35
C SER A 76 3.68 -20.32 -3.66
N LEU A 77 2.63 -19.57 -4.00
CA LEU A 77 1.30 -20.12 -4.29
C LEU A 77 1.25 -20.69 -5.71
N GLN A 78 0.47 -21.75 -5.91
CA GLN A 78 0.20 -22.34 -7.22
C GLN A 78 -1.30 -22.56 -7.38
N GLY A 79 -1.80 -22.39 -8.59
CA GLY A 79 -3.23 -22.31 -8.82
C GLY A 79 -3.63 -22.38 -10.29
N THR A 80 -4.90 -22.05 -10.54
CA THR A 80 -5.45 -21.87 -11.88
C THR A 80 -5.98 -20.46 -12.05
N PHE A 81 -5.95 -19.96 -13.27
CA PHE A 81 -6.58 -18.70 -13.64
C PHE A 81 -7.57 -18.91 -14.78
N LYS A 82 -8.57 -18.03 -14.83
CA LYS A 82 -9.41 -17.76 -16.00
C LYS A 82 -9.43 -16.27 -16.25
N HIS A 83 -9.36 -15.89 -17.52
CA HIS A 83 -9.40 -14.51 -17.95
C HIS A 83 -10.35 -14.38 -19.15
N TRP A 84 -11.14 -13.33 -19.15
CA TRP A 84 -12.00 -12.94 -20.26
C TRP A 84 -11.84 -11.44 -20.50
N ASP A 85 -11.87 -11.03 -21.76
CA ASP A 85 -11.91 -9.63 -22.17
C ASP A 85 -13.00 -9.39 -23.20
N ALA A 86 -13.46 -8.14 -23.31
CA ALA A 86 -14.30 -7.65 -24.39
C ALA A 86 -14.06 -6.16 -24.66
N ARG A 87 -14.46 -5.70 -25.86
CA ARG A 87 -14.29 -4.32 -26.31
C ARG A 87 -15.56 -3.48 -26.16
N PRO A 88 -15.47 -2.20 -25.78
CA PRO A 88 -14.26 -1.48 -25.35
C PRO A 88 -13.96 -1.71 -23.85
N GLN A 89 -12.71 -2.01 -23.52
CA GLN A 89 -12.20 -2.14 -22.13
C GLN A 89 -13.18 -2.78 -21.13
N GLN A 90 -13.50 -4.05 -21.33
CA GLN A 90 -14.10 -4.89 -20.30
C GLN A 90 -13.17 -6.08 -20.05
N TYR A 91 -13.00 -6.48 -18.79
CA TYR A 91 -12.30 -7.73 -18.47
C TYR A 91 -12.74 -8.33 -17.14
N ARG A 92 -12.50 -9.63 -16.97
CA ARG A 92 -12.66 -10.36 -15.71
C ARG A 92 -11.52 -11.36 -15.59
N THR A 93 -10.90 -11.43 -14.43
CA THR A 93 -9.91 -12.46 -14.08
C THR A 93 -10.35 -13.12 -12.78
N GLU A 94 -10.39 -14.44 -12.79
CA GLU A 94 -10.62 -15.29 -11.63
C GLU A 94 -9.34 -16.09 -11.38
N GLU A 95 -8.79 -16.04 -10.18
CA GLU A 95 -7.59 -16.79 -9.79
C GLU A 95 -7.87 -17.58 -8.51
N ASP A 96 -7.58 -18.88 -8.55
CA ASP A 96 -7.77 -19.83 -7.45
C ASP A 96 -6.43 -20.50 -7.13
N TYR A 97 -5.89 -20.18 -5.96
CA TYR A 97 -4.61 -20.68 -5.44
C TYR A 97 -4.78 -21.78 -4.39
N SER A 98 -5.98 -22.40 -4.30
CA SER A 98 -6.43 -23.37 -3.29
C SER A 98 -6.49 -22.87 -1.82
N VAL A 99 -5.53 -22.03 -1.41
CA VAL A 99 -5.47 -21.41 -0.07
C VAL A 99 -6.30 -20.13 0.00
N ILE A 100 -6.37 -19.40 -1.11
CA ILE A 100 -7.18 -18.19 -1.34
C ILE A 100 -7.68 -18.17 -2.79
N SER A 101 -8.72 -17.40 -3.05
CA SER A 101 -9.13 -16.99 -4.40
C SER A 101 -9.37 -15.49 -4.47
N GLN A 102 -9.25 -14.92 -5.67
CA GLN A 102 -9.49 -13.50 -5.93
C GLN A 102 -10.17 -13.31 -7.28
N VAL A 103 -11.02 -12.29 -7.39
CA VAL A 103 -11.69 -11.95 -8.65
C VAL A 103 -11.55 -10.45 -8.90
N GLN A 104 -11.16 -10.06 -10.11
CA GLN A 104 -10.93 -8.65 -10.46
C GLN A 104 -11.30 -8.39 -11.91
N GLY A 105 -11.69 -7.15 -12.23
CA GLY A 105 -12.20 -6.83 -13.55
C GLY A 105 -12.33 -5.35 -13.84
N ASP A 106 -12.86 -5.08 -15.03
CA ASP A 106 -13.40 -3.78 -15.42
C ASP A 106 -14.69 -4.04 -16.18
N ASN A 107 -15.77 -3.36 -15.81
CA ASN A 107 -17.09 -3.59 -16.41
C ASN A 107 -17.38 -2.66 -17.62
N GLY A 108 -16.44 -1.82 -18.03
CA GLY A 108 -16.63 -0.79 -19.05
C GLY A 108 -16.96 0.60 -18.47
N GLU A 109 -17.45 0.66 -17.23
CA GLU A 109 -17.65 1.91 -16.47
C GLU A 109 -16.53 2.14 -15.45
N TYR A 110 -16.13 1.11 -14.70
CA TYR A 110 -15.12 1.18 -13.64
C TYR A 110 -14.35 -0.13 -13.45
N THR A 111 -13.11 0.02 -13.00
CA THR A 111 -12.25 -1.09 -12.57
C THR A 111 -12.61 -1.51 -11.14
N TRP A 112 -12.59 -2.80 -10.84
CA TRP A 112 -12.97 -3.38 -9.55
C TRP A 112 -12.11 -4.58 -9.14
N PHE A 113 -12.07 -4.83 -7.82
CA PHE A 113 -11.43 -5.97 -7.19
C PHE A 113 -12.35 -6.54 -6.11
N PHE A 114 -12.46 -7.86 -6.03
CA PHE A 114 -13.28 -8.60 -5.08
C PHE A 114 -12.39 -9.57 -4.32
N ASP A 115 -12.26 -9.38 -3.00
CA ASP A 115 -11.25 -10.06 -2.19
C ASP A 115 -11.67 -11.45 -1.68
N THR A 116 -10.71 -12.17 -1.09
CA THR A 116 -10.92 -13.52 -0.54
C THR A 116 -11.89 -13.58 0.65
N ASN A 117 -12.31 -12.42 1.19
CA ASN A 117 -13.27 -12.24 2.27
C ASN A 117 -14.59 -11.60 1.75
N GLY A 118 -14.82 -11.62 0.43
CA GLY A 118 -16.06 -11.20 -0.21
C GLY A 118 -16.27 -9.69 -0.32
N GLN A 119 -15.23 -8.88 -0.10
CA GLN A 119 -15.33 -7.43 -0.07
C GLN A 119 -15.02 -6.82 -1.44
N LEU A 120 -15.84 -5.84 -1.86
CA LEU A 120 -15.72 -5.17 -3.15
C LEU A 120 -15.00 -3.81 -3.01
N LEU A 121 -13.88 -3.68 -3.71
CA LEU A 121 -13.22 -2.41 -4.00
C LEU A 121 -13.54 -1.97 -5.43
N ILE A 122 -14.11 -0.76 -5.57
CA ILE A 122 -14.16 -0.04 -6.86
C ILE A 122 -13.00 0.96 -6.86
N PHE A 123 -12.18 0.99 -7.90
CA PHE A 123 -11.06 1.93 -7.96
C PHE A 123 -11.54 3.32 -8.41
N LYS A 124 -11.39 4.31 -7.53
CA LYS A 124 -11.76 5.72 -7.77
C LYS A 124 -10.57 6.67 -7.73
N ASP A 125 -9.35 6.18 -7.46
CA ASP A 125 -8.17 7.01 -7.34
C ASP A 125 -7.70 7.57 -8.69
N GLU A 126 -7.11 8.77 -8.65
CA GLU A 126 -6.79 9.56 -9.83
C GLU A 126 -5.86 8.81 -10.81
N ASP A 127 -4.90 8.05 -10.31
CA ASP A 127 -3.91 7.37 -11.14
C ASP A 127 -4.43 6.06 -11.74
N THR A 128 -5.31 5.34 -11.04
CA THR A 128 -6.06 4.24 -11.66
C THR A 128 -7.02 4.76 -12.73
N LEU A 129 -7.68 5.91 -12.52
CA LEU A 129 -8.52 6.55 -13.55
C LEU A 129 -7.69 7.02 -14.76
N LYS A 130 -6.48 7.57 -14.55
CA LYS A 130 -5.51 7.87 -15.63
C LYS A 130 -5.12 6.61 -16.39
N ARG A 131 -4.78 5.52 -15.70
CA ARG A 131 -4.40 4.23 -16.31
C ARG A 131 -5.55 3.60 -17.08
N ARG A 132 -6.78 3.69 -16.56
CA ARG A 132 -8.01 3.29 -17.27
C ARG A 132 -8.17 4.08 -18.57
N ARG A 133 -7.97 5.40 -18.55
CA ARG A 133 -7.98 6.25 -19.76
C ARG A 133 -6.86 5.90 -20.75
N ILE A 134 -5.64 5.63 -20.26
CA ILE A 134 -4.51 5.19 -21.10
C ILE A 134 -4.85 3.87 -21.79
N SER A 135 -5.37 2.89 -21.05
CA SER A 135 -5.80 1.60 -21.60
C SER A 135 -6.91 1.75 -22.65
N LEU A 136 -7.87 2.68 -22.51
CA LEU A 136 -8.88 3.02 -23.55
C LEU A 136 -8.31 3.69 -24.81
N LEU A 137 -7.11 4.25 -24.75
CA LEU A 137 -6.42 4.87 -25.88
C LEU A 137 -5.48 3.87 -26.56
N LEU A 138 -4.84 2.99 -25.77
CA LEU A 138 -4.17 1.81 -26.30
C LEU A 138 -5.19 0.93 -27.02
N ASP A 139 -6.34 0.58 -26.42
CA ASP A 139 -7.40 -0.26 -27.01
C ASP A 139 -8.01 0.31 -28.32
N ARG A 140 -7.69 1.57 -28.66
CA ARG A 140 -8.01 2.27 -29.92
C ARG A 140 -6.77 2.62 -30.78
N TYR A 141 -5.62 2.12 -30.37
CA TYR A 141 -4.28 2.12 -30.96
C TYR A 141 -3.78 3.51 -31.33
N GLU A 142 -4.09 4.46 -30.46
CA GLU A 142 -3.62 5.84 -30.57
C GLU A 142 -2.08 5.92 -30.43
N HIS A 143 -1.40 4.83 -30.05
CA HIS A 143 0.06 4.69 -30.04
C HIS A 143 0.66 4.32 -31.40
N LEU A 144 -0.14 3.92 -32.39
CA LEU A 144 0.30 3.71 -33.77
C LEU A 144 0.35 4.99 -34.60
N ASP A 145 -0.32 6.07 -34.18
CA ASP A 145 -0.27 7.36 -34.86
C ASP A 145 1.02 8.13 -34.48
N PRO A 146 1.92 8.45 -35.44
CA PRO A 146 3.09 9.30 -35.20
C PRO A 146 2.73 10.76 -34.84
N HIS A 147 1.45 11.13 -34.92
CA HIS A 147 0.92 12.46 -34.60
C HIS A 147 -0.06 12.45 -33.42
N SER A 148 -0.10 11.34 -32.67
CA SER A 148 -0.92 11.17 -31.46
C SER A 148 -0.69 12.30 -30.44
N PRO A 149 -1.76 12.95 -29.93
CA PRO A 149 -1.63 13.89 -28.81
C PRO A 149 -1.47 13.21 -27.45
N PHE A 150 -1.58 11.87 -27.41
CA PHE A 150 -1.58 11.09 -26.17
C PHE A 150 -0.31 10.28 -25.96
N PHE A 151 0.33 9.81 -27.04
CA PHE A 151 1.47 8.88 -26.98
C PHE A 151 2.64 9.33 -27.85
N SER A 152 3.85 8.96 -27.43
CA SER A 152 5.04 9.03 -28.25
C SER A 152 5.80 7.71 -28.15
N VAL A 153 6.15 7.12 -29.29
CA VAL A 153 6.98 5.92 -29.35
C VAL A 153 8.34 6.30 -29.92
N ARG A 154 9.41 5.96 -29.20
CA ARG A 154 10.79 6.11 -29.66
C ARG A 154 11.47 4.76 -29.78
N PHE A 155 12.39 4.64 -30.75
CA PHE A 155 13.38 3.57 -30.74
C PHE A 155 14.34 3.80 -29.56
N GLY A 156 14.52 2.78 -28.71
CA GLY A 156 15.49 2.78 -27.61
C GLY A 156 16.88 2.31 -28.06
N GLY A 157 16.91 1.36 -28.99
CA GLY A 157 18.12 0.76 -29.54
C GLY A 157 17.92 -0.73 -29.83
N THR A 158 19.02 -1.40 -30.15
CA THR A 158 19.06 -2.87 -30.30
C THR A 158 19.81 -3.47 -29.12
N THR A 159 19.25 -4.51 -28.50
CA THR A 159 19.80 -5.17 -27.30
C THR A 159 19.69 -6.70 -27.40
N THR A 160 20.29 -7.44 -26.46
CA THR A 160 20.22 -8.91 -26.41
C THR A 160 19.46 -9.37 -25.17
N ILE A 161 18.39 -10.14 -25.38
CA ILE A 161 17.55 -10.74 -24.32
C ILE A 161 17.51 -12.25 -24.56
N ASP A 162 17.95 -13.05 -23.58
CA ASP A 162 17.93 -14.52 -23.62
C ASP A 162 18.52 -15.13 -24.91
N GLY A 163 19.58 -14.49 -25.43
CA GLY A 163 20.28 -14.88 -26.67
C GLY A 163 19.66 -14.34 -27.97
N LYS A 164 18.49 -13.70 -27.90
CA LYS A 164 17.83 -13.04 -29.03
C LYS A 164 18.26 -11.59 -29.15
N THR A 165 18.57 -11.15 -30.37
CA THR A 165 18.66 -9.73 -30.70
C THR A 165 17.25 -9.15 -30.72
N CYS A 166 17.03 -8.02 -30.05
CA CYS A 166 15.71 -7.39 -29.91
C CYS A 166 15.78 -5.88 -30.14
N TYR A 167 14.79 -5.34 -30.86
CA TYR A 167 14.52 -3.91 -30.91
C TYR A 167 13.82 -3.47 -29.61
N GLU A 168 14.37 -2.46 -28.93
CA GLU A 168 13.66 -1.75 -27.85
C GLU A 168 12.82 -0.62 -28.45
N LEU A 169 11.52 -0.62 -28.16
CA LEU A 169 10.64 0.54 -28.31
C LEU A 169 10.27 1.07 -26.93
N VAL A 170 10.25 2.39 -26.76
CA VAL A 170 9.80 3.02 -25.51
C VAL A 170 8.62 3.92 -25.78
N LEU A 171 7.49 3.58 -25.16
CA LEU A 171 6.24 4.31 -25.14
C LEU A 171 6.22 5.26 -23.94
N THR A 172 5.96 6.54 -24.22
CA THR A 172 5.62 7.56 -23.20
C THR A 172 4.25 8.14 -23.50
N ASN A 173 3.61 8.76 -22.50
CA ASN A 173 2.26 9.31 -22.64
C ASN A 173 2.12 10.71 -21.99
N THR A 174 1.03 11.42 -22.32
CA THR A 174 0.76 12.79 -21.83
C THR A 174 -0.27 12.86 -20.68
N ILE A 175 -0.72 11.71 -20.16
CA ILE A 175 -1.81 11.59 -19.17
C ILE A 175 -1.27 11.31 -17.76
N ASN A 176 -0.21 10.51 -17.65
CA ASN A 176 0.55 10.30 -16.42
C ASN A 176 2.05 10.11 -16.73
N SER A 177 2.85 9.76 -15.71
CA SER A 177 4.30 9.54 -15.84
C SER A 177 4.70 8.09 -16.14
N ASP A 178 3.78 7.22 -16.52
CA ASP A 178 4.09 5.81 -16.81
C ASP A 178 4.86 5.66 -18.13
N VAL A 179 5.85 4.78 -18.12
CA VAL A 179 6.71 4.49 -19.28
C VAL A 179 6.73 2.99 -19.56
N GLY A 180 6.38 2.60 -20.78
CA GLY A 180 6.45 1.21 -21.23
C GLY A 180 7.66 0.99 -22.13
N HIS A 181 8.58 0.11 -21.74
CA HIS A 181 9.64 -0.40 -22.61
C HIS A 181 9.21 -1.76 -23.16
N PHE A 182 9.30 -1.96 -24.48
CA PHE A 182 8.85 -3.17 -25.16
C PHE A 182 9.94 -3.69 -26.08
N PHE A 183 10.21 -5.00 -26.04
CA PHE A 183 11.36 -5.61 -26.70
C PHE A 183 10.89 -6.67 -27.70
N TYR A 184 11.12 -6.41 -28.98
CA TYR A 184 10.66 -7.23 -30.11
C TYR A 184 11.84 -7.98 -30.73
N ASP A 185 11.79 -9.30 -30.76
CA ASP A 185 12.82 -10.15 -31.37
C ASP A 185 13.02 -9.79 -32.85
N THR A 186 14.24 -9.49 -33.30
CA THR A 186 14.46 -8.90 -34.63
C THR A 186 14.15 -9.84 -35.80
N GLY A 187 14.05 -11.15 -35.56
CA GLY A 187 13.77 -12.16 -36.60
C GLY A 187 12.29 -12.51 -36.76
N SER A 188 11.57 -12.63 -35.64
CA SER A 188 10.14 -12.99 -35.58
C SER A 188 9.21 -11.82 -35.32
N LEU A 189 9.74 -10.69 -34.83
CA LEU A 189 9.02 -9.47 -34.42
C LEU A 189 7.96 -9.71 -33.34
N LEU A 190 8.04 -10.84 -32.64
CA LEU A 190 7.25 -11.13 -31.44
C LEU A 190 7.84 -10.37 -30.25
N MET A 191 7.00 -9.78 -29.41
CA MET A 191 7.44 -9.09 -28.20
C MET A 191 7.82 -10.13 -27.15
N VAL A 192 9.12 -10.27 -26.87
CA VAL A 192 9.66 -11.28 -25.93
C VAL A 192 9.82 -10.75 -24.51
N ARG A 193 9.82 -9.43 -24.32
CA ARG A 193 9.92 -8.79 -23.00
C ARG A 193 9.21 -7.43 -22.98
N SER A 194 8.73 -7.03 -21.81
CA SER A 194 8.32 -5.67 -21.49
C SER A 194 8.92 -5.24 -20.13
N VAL A 195 9.04 -3.93 -19.93
CA VAL A 195 9.28 -3.31 -18.61
C VAL A 195 8.37 -2.10 -18.49
N TYR A 196 7.33 -2.20 -17.66
CA TYR A 196 6.46 -1.07 -17.31
C TYR A 196 7.00 -0.39 -16.06
N LYS A 197 7.23 0.92 -16.13
CA LYS A 197 7.66 1.77 -15.01
C LYS A 197 6.52 2.69 -14.61
N GLN A 198 6.21 2.70 -13.32
CA GLN A 198 5.26 3.57 -12.63
C GLN A 198 6.00 4.31 -11.49
N PRO A 199 5.42 5.34 -10.85
CA PRO A 199 6.09 6.02 -9.72
C PRO A 199 6.41 5.11 -8.53
N ASP A 200 5.59 4.06 -8.34
CA ASP A 200 5.61 3.19 -7.17
C ASP A 200 6.18 1.79 -7.45
N MET A 201 6.25 1.39 -8.73
CA MET A 201 6.67 0.04 -9.12
C MET A 201 7.31 -0.03 -10.50
N GLU A 202 8.10 -1.08 -10.72
CA GLU A 202 8.44 -1.57 -12.06
C GLU A 202 7.99 -3.02 -12.23
N THR A 203 7.29 -3.33 -13.33
CA THR A 203 6.94 -4.71 -13.70
C THR A 203 7.77 -5.13 -14.89
N HIS A 204 8.57 -6.19 -14.72
CA HIS A 204 9.45 -6.75 -15.74
C HIS A 204 8.86 -8.08 -16.20
N SER A 205 8.27 -8.13 -17.40
CA SER A 205 7.63 -9.35 -17.92
C SER A 205 8.39 -9.94 -19.10
N THR A 206 8.59 -11.26 -19.13
CA THR A 206 9.09 -12.01 -20.28
C THR A 206 8.02 -12.96 -20.82
N TYR A 207 8.03 -13.18 -22.13
CA TYR A 207 6.96 -13.83 -22.88
C TYR A 207 7.55 -14.96 -23.75
N GLY A 208 6.87 -16.10 -23.79
CA GLY A 208 7.35 -17.30 -24.46
C GLY A 208 6.25 -18.33 -24.75
N ASP A 209 6.66 -19.50 -25.27
CA ASP A 209 5.74 -20.53 -25.76
C ASP A 209 4.72 -19.93 -26.75
N PHE A 210 5.23 -19.26 -27.79
CA PHE A 210 4.39 -18.63 -28.80
C PHE A 210 3.74 -19.68 -29.69
N ARG A 211 2.41 -19.62 -29.84
CA ARG A 211 1.61 -20.57 -30.61
C ARG A 211 0.61 -19.85 -31.50
N GLU A 212 0.37 -20.41 -32.68
CA GLU A 212 -0.68 -19.94 -33.58
C GLU A 212 -2.03 -20.54 -33.16
N ILE A 213 -3.02 -19.67 -32.90
CA ILE A 213 -4.43 -20.02 -32.67
C ILE A 213 -5.25 -19.18 -33.64
N ASP A 214 -6.09 -19.81 -34.46
CA ASP A 214 -6.93 -19.16 -35.48
C ASP A 214 -6.19 -18.14 -36.37
N GLY A 215 -4.90 -18.39 -36.66
CA GLY A 215 -4.04 -17.50 -37.45
C GLY A 215 -3.55 -16.25 -36.70
N PHE A 216 -3.54 -16.27 -35.36
CA PHE A 216 -2.97 -15.23 -34.50
C PHE A 216 -1.87 -15.84 -33.62
N MET A 217 -0.75 -15.14 -33.41
CA MET A 217 0.40 -15.66 -32.66
C MET A 217 0.37 -15.15 -31.22
N ILE A 218 0.17 -16.06 -30.26
CA ILE A 218 -0.11 -15.75 -28.85
C ILE A 218 0.95 -16.37 -27.94
N SER A 219 1.38 -15.64 -26.91
CA SER A 219 2.26 -16.15 -25.85
C SER A 219 1.48 -17.09 -24.92
N PHE A 220 1.83 -18.38 -24.85
CA PHE A 220 1.22 -19.32 -23.89
C PHE A 220 1.95 -19.34 -22.54
N TYR A 221 3.09 -18.67 -22.42
CA TYR A 221 3.82 -18.47 -21.16
C TYR A 221 4.16 -16.99 -20.94
N GLN A 222 4.02 -16.53 -19.70
CA GLN A 222 4.51 -15.23 -19.22
C GLN A 222 5.09 -15.38 -17.82
N HIS A 223 6.25 -14.79 -17.57
CA HIS A 223 6.81 -14.58 -16.23
C HIS A 223 6.91 -13.06 -15.96
N SER A 224 6.56 -12.61 -14.76
CA SER A 224 6.57 -11.19 -14.37
C SER A 224 7.18 -11.01 -12.98
N LEU A 225 8.18 -10.13 -12.89
CA LEU A 225 8.80 -9.68 -11.64
C LEU A 225 8.34 -8.27 -11.29
N PHE A 226 7.77 -8.08 -10.10
CA PHE A 226 7.31 -6.78 -9.61
C PHE A 226 8.30 -6.21 -8.58
N LEU A 227 8.94 -5.11 -8.94
CA LEU A 227 9.88 -4.35 -8.11
C LEU A 227 9.18 -3.10 -7.53
N PRO A 228 9.54 -2.64 -6.32
CA PRO A 228 10.67 -3.07 -5.48
C PRO A 228 10.40 -4.32 -4.61
N TRP A 229 9.19 -4.89 -4.64
CA TRP A 229 8.77 -5.96 -3.70
C TRP A 229 9.31 -7.36 -4.02
N GLU A 230 9.99 -7.54 -5.15
CA GLU A 230 10.58 -8.81 -5.59
C GLU A 230 9.56 -9.95 -5.65
N LYS A 231 8.33 -9.63 -6.04
CA LYS A 231 7.24 -10.59 -6.21
C LYS A 231 7.31 -11.22 -7.60
N GLU A 232 6.95 -12.49 -7.71
CA GLU A 232 6.96 -13.21 -8.99
C GLU A 232 5.57 -13.74 -9.35
N GLU A 233 5.15 -13.55 -10.60
CA GLU A 233 3.99 -14.23 -11.21
C GLU A 233 4.43 -14.99 -12.46
N GLU A 234 4.13 -16.29 -12.55
CA GLU A 234 4.20 -17.06 -13.79
C GLU A 234 2.80 -17.50 -14.21
N THR A 235 2.47 -17.41 -15.49
CA THR A 235 1.25 -17.98 -16.07
C THR A 235 1.57 -18.91 -17.23
N TRP A 236 0.81 -20.01 -17.31
CA TRP A 236 0.82 -20.95 -18.44
C TRP A 236 -0.60 -21.14 -18.96
N VAL A 237 -0.89 -20.54 -20.11
CA VAL A 237 -2.15 -20.74 -20.83
C VAL A 237 -2.28 -22.21 -21.22
N THR A 238 -3.46 -22.80 -21.02
CA THR A 238 -3.78 -24.17 -21.47
C THR A 238 -4.88 -24.18 -22.53
N ARG A 239 -5.76 -23.17 -22.54
CA ARG A 239 -6.69 -22.87 -23.63
C ARG A 239 -6.78 -21.35 -23.84
N HIS A 240 -6.89 -20.93 -25.09
CA HIS A 240 -7.30 -19.59 -25.49
C HIS A 240 -8.37 -19.70 -26.60
N THR A 241 -9.33 -18.78 -26.64
CA THR A 241 -10.32 -18.65 -27.72
C THR A 241 -10.58 -17.17 -28.01
N PHE A 242 -10.89 -16.84 -29.26
CA PHE A 242 -11.28 -15.50 -29.68
C PHE A 242 -12.78 -15.20 -29.52
N ASP A 243 -13.42 -15.94 -28.61
CA ASP A 243 -14.81 -15.79 -28.22
C ASP A 243 -14.88 -15.19 -26.81
N GLY A 244 -15.27 -13.92 -26.71
CA GLY A 244 -15.58 -13.27 -25.43
C GLY A 244 -16.98 -13.61 -24.90
N PRO A 245 -17.28 -13.32 -23.61
CA PRO A 245 -18.63 -13.43 -23.05
C PRO A 245 -19.65 -12.59 -23.84
N ALA A 246 -20.73 -13.21 -24.31
CA ALA A 246 -21.79 -12.53 -25.07
C ALA A 246 -22.72 -11.65 -24.22
N ASP A 247 -22.69 -11.83 -22.89
CA ASP A 247 -23.43 -11.02 -21.92
C ASP A 247 -22.45 -10.10 -21.19
N THR A 248 -22.55 -8.80 -21.42
CA THR A 248 -21.65 -7.79 -20.82
C THR A 248 -21.84 -7.67 -19.30
N THR A 249 -22.95 -8.17 -18.73
CA THR A 249 -23.15 -8.16 -17.27
C THR A 249 -22.22 -9.13 -16.52
N PHE A 250 -21.61 -10.09 -17.23
CA PHE A 250 -20.57 -10.99 -16.70
C PHE A 250 -19.34 -10.24 -16.15
N PHE A 251 -19.04 -9.08 -16.70
CA PHE A 251 -17.92 -8.22 -16.28
C PHE A 251 -18.23 -7.35 -15.05
N ASN A 252 -19.45 -7.41 -14.50
CA ASN A 252 -19.75 -6.78 -13.22
C ASN A 252 -19.11 -7.55 -12.04
N PRO A 253 -18.81 -6.86 -10.93
CA PRO A 253 -18.32 -7.52 -9.72
C PRO A 253 -19.32 -8.54 -9.15
N PRO A 254 -18.86 -9.59 -8.45
CA PRO A 254 -19.72 -10.47 -7.68
C PRO A 254 -20.55 -9.70 -6.63
N ALA A 255 -21.70 -10.26 -6.25
CA ALA A 255 -22.52 -9.69 -5.19
C ALA A 255 -21.82 -9.83 -3.83
N ILE A 256 -21.75 -8.72 -3.07
CA ILE A 256 -21.22 -8.71 -1.71
C ILE A 256 -22.11 -9.57 -0.80
N LYS A 257 -21.51 -10.50 -0.06
CA LYS A 257 -22.20 -11.27 0.99
C LYS A 257 -22.06 -10.53 2.31
N LYS A 258 -23.17 -10.30 3.03
CA LYS A 258 -23.10 -9.94 4.45
C LYS A 258 -22.77 -11.18 5.29
N ASP A 259 -21.73 -11.04 6.10
CA ASP A 259 -21.08 -12.11 6.85
C ASP A 259 -20.71 -11.66 8.28
N TYR A 260 -21.47 -10.68 8.79
CA TYR A 260 -21.39 -10.17 10.15
C TYR A 260 -22.79 -9.89 10.71
N THR A 261 -22.93 -9.97 12.03
CA THR A 261 -24.18 -9.72 12.76
C THR A 261 -23.91 -8.87 13.99
N PHE A 262 -24.71 -7.81 14.19
CA PHE A 262 -24.75 -7.08 15.46
C PHE A 262 -25.58 -7.86 16.46
N LEU A 263 -25.03 -8.18 17.63
CA LEU A 263 -25.63 -9.13 18.59
C LEU A 263 -26.92 -8.62 19.26
N ASP A 264 -27.18 -7.32 19.21
CA ASP A 264 -28.43 -6.67 19.66
C ASP A 264 -29.52 -6.62 18.58
N GLY A 265 -29.21 -7.04 17.35
CA GLY A 265 -30.08 -6.86 16.17
C GLY A 265 -30.14 -5.41 15.66
N GLY A 266 -29.19 -4.56 16.07
CA GLY A 266 -29.14 -3.14 15.77
C GLY A 266 -28.68 -2.81 14.34
N LYS A 267 -28.28 -1.55 14.15
CA LYS A 267 -27.79 -0.99 12.88
C LYS A 267 -26.35 -0.48 12.96
N SER A 268 -25.80 -0.43 14.16
CA SER A 268 -24.43 -0.07 14.45
C SER A 268 -24.00 -0.75 15.74
N ALA A 269 -22.70 -0.86 15.96
CA ALA A 269 -22.12 -1.43 17.17
C ALA A 269 -20.93 -0.57 17.63
N THR A 270 -20.96 -0.17 18.89
CA THR A 270 -19.91 0.62 19.53
C THR A 270 -18.98 -0.28 20.34
N VAL A 271 -17.67 -0.03 20.24
CA VAL A 271 -16.62 -0.77 20.92
C VAL A 271 -15.63 0.22 21.53
N SER A 272 -15.60 0.30 22.85
CA SER A 272 -14.62 1.13 23.57
C SER A 272 -13.22 0.52 23.40
N PHE A 273 -12.23 1.35 23.04
CA PHE A 273 -10.86 0.95 22.79
C PHE A 273 -9.91 1.44 23.90
N ARG A 274 -8.62 1.10 23.78
CA ARG A 274 -7.54 1.74 24.56
C ARG A 274 -6.60 2.48 23.62
N LEU A 275 -6.41 3.78 23.84
CA LEU A 275 -5.40 4.57 23.14
C LEU A 275 -4.06 4.47 23.86
N MET A 276 -3.09 3.73 23.31
CA MET A 276 -1.77 3.53 23.95
C MET A 276 -0.65 3.77 22.94
N GLU A 277 0.24 4.72 23.26
CA GLU A 277 1.27 5.28 22.35
C GLU A 277 0.75 5.80 20.99
N ASN A 278 -0.53 6.17 20.92
CA ASN A 278 -1.25 6.46 19.68
C ASN A 278 -1.48 5.23 18.78
N LEU A 279 -1.77 4.04 19.34
CA LEU A 279 -2.49 2.98 18.63
C LEU A 279 -3.84 2.71 19.29
N ILE A 280 -4.80 2.31 18.47
CA ILE A 280 -6.17 1.94 18.84
C ILE A 280 -6.19 0.42 19.10
N TYR A 281 -6.31 0.02 20.36
CA TYR A 281 -6.40 -1.39 20.75
C TYR A 281 -7.84 -1.81 21.03
N LEU A 282 -8.37 -2.75 20.25
CA LEU A 282 -9.70 -3.34 20.41
C LEU A 282 -9.60 -4.76 21.00
N PRO A 283 -10.57 -5.19 21.84
CA PRO A 283 -10.70 -6.58 22.24
C PRO A 283 -11.34 -7.42 21.11
N VAL A 284 -10.72 -8.55 20.80
CA VAL A 284 -11.22 -9.53 19.82
C VAL A 284 -11.18 -10.92 20.44
N THR A 285 -12.29 -11.66 20.31
CA THR A 285 -12.47 -13.01 20.83
C THR A 285 -12.45 -14.02 19.68
N VAL A 286 -11.57 -15.01 19.77
CA VAL A 286 -11.44 -16.12 18.79
C VAL A 286 -11.52 -17.43 19.56
N GLY A 287 -12.62 -18.18 19.37
CA GLY A 287 -12.96 -19.27 20.28
C GLY A 287 -13.21 -18.74 21.70
N ASP A 288 -12.59 -19.37 22.71
CA ASP A 288 -12.69 -18.94 24.11
C ASP A 288 -11.62 -17.89 24.52
N ASP A 289 -10.69 -17.51 23.63
CA ASP A 289 -9.56 -16.63 23.96
C ASP A 289 -9.82 -15.19 23.48
N THR A 290 -9.61 -14.20 24.35
CA THR A 290 -9.84 -12.78 24.04
C THR A 290 -8.54 -11.99 24.17
N GLY A 291 -8.04 -11.49 23.04
CA GLY A 291 -6.79 -10.75 22.92
C GLY A 291 -6.99 -9.29 22.52
N TYR A 292 -5.95 -8.47 22.64
CA TYR A 292 -5.91 -7.12 22.08
C TYR A 292 -5.35 -7.12 20.65
N TRP A 293 -6.04 -6.40 19.77
CA TRP A 293 -5.72 -6.27 18.35
C TRP A 293 -5.66 -4.79 17.97
N VAL A 294 -4.79 -4.43 17.02
CA VAL A 294 -4.68 -3.04 16.53
C VAL A 294 -5.63 -2.79 15.38
N LEU A 295 -6.37 -1.68 15.40
CA LEU A 295 -7.17 -1.23 14.25
C LEU A 295 -6.28 -0.48 13.24
N ASP A 296 -6.19 -0.96 12.00
CA ASP A 296 -5.21 -0.49 11.01
C ASP A 296 -5.79 -0.32 9.60
N SER A 297 -6.18 0.91 9.24
CA SER A 297 -6.56 1.27 7.86
C SER A 297 -5.40 1.29 6.86
N GLY A 298 -4.16 1.17 7.34
CA GLY A 298 -2.94 0.94 6.55
C GLY A 298 -2.69 -0.53 6.20
N ALA A 299 -3.38 -1.49 6.85
CA ALA A 299 -3.32 -2.91 6.53
C ALA A 299 -4.31 -3.29 5.42
N SER A 300 -3.81 -3.99 4.41
CA SER A 300 -4.59 -4.41 3.22
C SER A 300 -5.52 -5.60 3.47
N MET A 301 -5.28 -6.37 4.53
CA MET A 301 -6.08 -7.49 5.01
C MET A 301 -5.71 -7.74 6.49
N SER A 302 -6.65 -8.27 7.27
CA SER A 302 -6.47 -8.55 8.69
C SER A 302 -5.42 -9.64 8.92
N LEU A 303 -4.72 -9.58 10.06
CA LEU A 303 -3.57 -10.42 10.36
C LEU A 303 -3.59 -10.95 11.79
N ILE A 304 -3.15 -12.18 11.99
CA ILE A 304 -2.91 -12.80 13.30
C ILE A 304 -1.41 -13.10 13.49
N ASP A 305 -0.94 -13.08 14.73
CA ASP A 305 0.41 -13.52 15.06
C ASP A 305 0.54 -15.06 14.93
N HIS A 306 1.65 -15.53 14.35
CA HIS A 306 1.90 -16.96 14.11
C HIS A 306 1.82 -17.81 15.38
N ASP A 307 2.45 -17.35 16.47
CA ASP A 307 2.58 -18.14 17.70
C ASP A 307 1.22 -18.21 18.43
N TYR A 308 0.38 -17.17 18.25
CA TYR A 308 -1.01 -17.14 18.72
C TYR A 308 -1.95 -17.98 17.84
N ALA A 309 -1.76 -18.02 16.52
CA ALA A 309 -2.50 -18.92 15.63
C ALA A 309 -2.21 -20.41 15.91
N GLU A 310 -0.93 -20.75 16.18
CA GLU A 310 -0.54 -22.09 16.64
C GLU A 310 -1.14 -22.44 18.01
N LYS A 311 -1.14 -21.51 18.98
CA LYS A 311 -1.81 -21.67 20.29
C LYS A 311 -3.30 -21.99 20.13
N LEU A 312 -3.98 -21.37 19.17
CA LEU A 312 -5.40 -21.61 18.85
C LEU A 312 -5.64 -22.88 18.01
N GLY A 313 -4.59 -23.58 17.58
CA GLY A 313 -4.70 -24.80 16.77
C GLY A 313 -5.19 -24.57 15.33
N LEU A 314 -4.98 -23.37 14.78
CA LEU A 314 -5.42 -23.01 13.44
C LEU A 314 -4.46 -23.52 12.35
N ASP A 315 -4.99 -23.90 11.19
CA ASP A 315 -4.21 -24.43 10.06
C ASP A 315 -3.60 -23.30 9.22
N ILE A 316 -2.27 -23.16 9.28
CA ILE A 316 -1.49 -22.11 8.61
C ILE A 316 -1.00 -22.64 7.25
N GLN A 317 -1.38 -21.96 6.17
CA GLN A 317 -1.21 -22.44 4.80
C GLN A 317 -0.56 -21.39 3.87
N GLY A 318 0.26 -21.86 2.93
CA GLY A 318 0.85 -21.04 1.85
C GLY A 318 1.89 -20.01 2.31
N SER A 319 2.50 -19.31 1.36
CA SER A 319 3.33 -18.13 1.61
C SER A 319 3.35 -17.18 0.40
N ILE A 320 3.36 -15.88 0.66
CA ILE A 320 3.62 -14.79 -0.30
C ILE A 320 4.52 -13.74 0.33
N LYS A 321 5.14 -12.87 -0.47
CA LYS A 321 5.78 -11.66 0.06
C LYS A 321 4.71 -10.61 0.40
N GLY A 322 4.76 -10.06 1.61
CA GLY A 322 4.10 -8.82 2.02
C GLY A 322 5.09 -7.68 2.15
N TYR A 323 4.61 -6.44 2.24
CA TYR A 323 5.46 -5.29 2.57
C TYR A 323 4.79 -4.39 3.62
N GLY A 324 5.60 -3.69 4.40
CA GLY A 324 5.11 -2.88 5.53
C GLY A 324 5.88 -1.60 5.69
N PHE A 325 6.02 -1.11 6.91
CA PHE A 325 6.88 0.04 7.18
C PHE A 325 8.36 -0.36 7.01
N GLY A 326 9.12 0.40 6.23
CA GLY A 326 10.53 0.13 5.90
C GLY A 326 10.75 -0.93 4.82
N ASP A 327 10.28 -2.18 5.03
CA ASP A 327 10.81 -3.36 4.33
C ASP A 327 9.78 -4.50 4.09
N ILE A 328 10.19 -5.53 3.34
CA ILE A 328 9.46 -6.73 2.90
C ILE A 328 9.51 -7.85 3.96
N PHE A 329 8.54 -8.76 3.97
CA PHE A 329 8.52 -9.96 4.83
C PHE A 329 7.60 -11.05 4.26
N ASP A 330 7.77 -12.29 4.69
CA ASP A 330 6.85 -13.39 4.33
C ASP A 330 5.52 -13.30 5.07
N LEU A 331 4.44 -13.66 4.37
CA LEU A 331 3.08 -13.78 4.89
C LEU A 331 2.46 -15.12 4.50
N SER A 332 2.03 -15.89 5.50
CA SER A 332 1.17 -17.07 5.31
C SER A 332 -0.30 -16.68 5.46
N PHE A 333 -1.21 -17.64 5.24
CA PHE A 333 -2.65 -17.47 5.38
C PHE A 333 -3.20 -18.41 6.45
N VAL A 334 -4.32 -18.05 7.05
CA VAL A 334 -5.08 -18.90 7.97
C VAL A 334 -6.57 -18.67 7.77
N THR A 335 -7.38 -19.70 7.99
CA THR A 335 -8.84 -19.54 8.14
C THR A 335 -9.16 -19.39 9.62
N ILE A 336 -9.60 -18.20 10.05
CA ILE A 336 -10.15 -18.00 11.39
C ILE A 336 -11.62 -18.44 11.39
N PRO A 337 -12.12 -19.15 12.44
CA PRO A 337 -13.53 -19.52 12.56
C PRO A 337 -14.43 -18.29 12.83
N GLU A 338 -15.67 -18.54 13.24
CA GLU A 338 -16.52 -17.51 13.84
C GLU A 338 -15.78 -16.81 14.99
N HIS A 339 -15.81 -15.47 14.99
CA HIS A 339 -15.09 -14.64 15.95
C HIS A 339 -15.82 -13.32 16.20
N GLN A 340 -15.45 -12.61 17.27
CA GLN A 340 -16.22 -11.48 17.78
C GLN A 340 -15.33 -10.25 18.05
N VAL A 341 -15.80 -9.07 17.62
CA VAL A 341 -15.19 -7.76 17.92
C VAL A 341 -16.24 -6.89 18.60
N GLY A 342 -16.08 -6.65 19.91
CA GLY A 342 -17.12 -5.99 20.71
C GLY A 342 -18.48 -6.72 20.61
N PRO A 343 -19.61 -6.04 20.32
CA PRO A 343 -20.91 -6.69 20.11
C PRO A 343 -21.17 -7.10 18.64
N ILE A 344 -20.12 -7.30 17.83
CA ILE A 344 -20.19 -7.75 16.43
C ILE A 344 -19.65 -9.18 16.31
N LEU A 345 -20.47 -10.08 15.77
CA LEU A 345 -20.09 -11.46 15.42
C LEU A 345 -19.79 -11.53 13.91
N PHE A 346 -18.76 -12.27 13.52
CA PHE A 346 -18.36 -12.47 12.12
C PHE A 346 -18.33 -13.97 11.77
N ASP A 347 -18.78 -14.30 10.56
CA ASP A 347 -18.54 -15.61 9.95
C ASP A 347 -17.03 -15.88 9.82
N SER A 348 -16.66 -17.12 9.53
CA SER A 348 -15.26 -17.51 9.25
C SER A 348 -14.60 -16.68 8.12
N GLN A 349 -13.34 -16.29 8.31
CA GLN A 349 -12.58 -15.37 7.42
C GLN A 349 -11.17 -15.89 7.11
N LYS A 350 -10.57 -15.41 6.01
CA LYS A 350 -9.14 -15.61 5.69
C LYS A 350 -8.30 -14.43 6.20
N PHE A 351 -7.37 -14.68 7.11
CA PHE A 351 -6.44 -13.66 7.64
C PHE A 351 -5.01 -13.98 7.18
N TYR A 352 -4.15 -12.96 7.14
CA TYR A 352 -2.70 -13.14 7.03
C TYR A 352 -2.10 -13.65 8.35
N VAL A 353 -0.93 -14.27 8.26
CA VAL A 353 -0.13 -14.71 9.40
C VAL A 353 1.29 -14.17 9.27
N SER A 354 1.81 -13.57 10.35
CA SER A 354 3.21 -13.16 10.47
C SER A 354 3.72 -13.46 11.88
N ARG A 355 5.02 -13.73 12.04
CA ARG A 355 5.61 -14.06 13.35
C ARG A 355 6.13 -12.80 14.06
N GLY A 356 5.97 -12.75 15.38
CA GLY A 356 6.64 -11.79 16.24
C GLY A 356 5.91 -10.45 16.37
N LEU A 357 4.63 -10.38 15.99
CA LEU A 357 3.75 -9.29 16.36
C LEU A 357 3.53 -9.30 17.88
N THR A 358 3.21 -10.48 18.45
CA THR A 358 3.07 -10.68 19.89
C THR A 358 4.40 -10.41 20.60
N ALA A 359 5.50 -11.01 20.12
CA ALA A 359 6.80 -10.96 20.78
C ALA A 359 7.47 -9.58 20.78
N LYS A 360 7.20 -8.72 19.77
CA LYS A 360 7.67 -7.32 19.72
C LYS A 360 6.74 -6.34 20.45
N SER A 361 5.57 -6.79 20.87
CA SER A 361 4.60 -5.99 21.62
C SER A 361 4.74 -6.18 23.13
N TYR A 362 4.64 -5.09 23.89
CA TYR A 362 4.82 -5.13 25.34
C TYR A 362 3.49 -5.14 26.09
N GLU A 363 2.78 -4.00 26.11
CA GLU A 363 1.64 -3.78 27.00
C GLU A 363 0.58 -2.87 26.34
N PRO A 364 -0.64 -3.38 26.06
CA PRO A 364 -0.97 -4.80 26.00
C PRO A 364 -0.18 -5.50 24.88
N GLN A 365 -0.15 -6.83 24.93
CA GLN A 365 0.34 -7.61 23.79
C GLN A 365 -0.64 -7.52 22.62
N ILE A 366 -0.10 -7.45 21.40
CA ILE A 366 -0.85 -7.39 20.15
C ILE A 366 -0.88 -8.81 19.56
N PHE A 367 -2.05 -9.42 19.55
CA PHE A 367 -2.25 -10.77 18.98
C PHE A 367 -2.65 -10.75 17.50
N GLY A 368 -3.05 -9.57 16.98
CA GLY A 368 -3.39 -9.38 15.57
C GLY A 368 -3.69 -7.93 15.20
N ILE A 369 -4.07 -7.74 13.94
CA ILE A 369 -4.37 -6.46 13.29
C ILE A 369 -5.70 -6.61 12.54
N LEU A 370 -6.63 -5.67 12.73
CA LEU A 370 -7.88 -5.57 11.99
C LEU A 370 -7.70 -4.58 10.83
N GLY A 371 -7.68 -5.10 9.60
CA GLY A 371 -7.31 -4.38 8.37
C GLY A 371 -8.50 -3.94 7.51
N TYR A 372 -8.18 -3.52 6.27
CA TYR A 372 -9.16 -3.07 5.27
C TYR A 372 -10.36 -4.00 5.10
N ASP A 373 -10.12 -5.31 5.01
CA ASP A 373 -11.17 -6.31 4.79
C ASP A 373 -12.23 -6.31 5.91
N PHE A 374 -11.79 -6.24 7.17
CA PHE A 374 -12.67 -6.03 8.32
C PHE A 374 -13.37 -4.66 8.24
N LEU A 375 -12.62 -3.60 7.96
CA LEU A 375 -13.09 -2.22 7.96
C LEU A 375 -14.10 -1.90 6.84
N SER A 376 -13.95 -2.48 5.65
CA SER A 376 -14.69 -2.12 4.43
C SER A 376 -16.18 -2.43 4.48
N ARG A 377 -16.59 -3.29 5.43
CA ARG A 377 -17.97 -3.70 5.69
C ARG A 377 -18.86 -2.59 6.26
N PHE A 378 -18.26 -1.48 6.70
CA PHE A 378 -18.90 -0.48 7.56
C PHE A 378 -18.67 0.96 7.09
N VAL A 379 -19.45 1.87 7.66
CA VAL A 379 -18.95 3.23 7.94
C VAL A 379 -18.35 3.20 9.34
N VAL A 380 -17.05 3.43 9.46
CA VAL A 380 -16.31 3.32 10.73
C VAL A 380 -16.12 4.70 11.34
N GLU A 381 -16.81 4.95 12.44
CA GLU A 381 -16.66 6.14 13.27
C GLU A 381 -15.57 5.91 14.32
N VAL A 382 -14.64 6.84 14.48
CA VAL A 382 -13.59 6.81 15.51
C VAL A 382 -13.64 8.09 16.33
N ASP A 383 -13.94 7.94 17.62
CA ASP A 383 -13.92 9.02 18.61
C ASP A 383 -12.74 8.81 19.58
N TYR A 384 -11.77 9.74 19.54
CA TYR A 384 -10.57 9.67 20.39
C TYR A 384 -10.77 10.31 21.77
N ASP A 385 -11.83 11.09 21.97
CA ASP A 385 -12.10 11.79 23.23
C ASP A 385 -12.82 10.86 24.21
N GLU A 386 -13.85 10.13 23.75
CA GLU A 386 -14.52 9.06 24.52
C GLU A 386 -13.77 7.70 24.42
N GLN A 387 -12.82 7.57 23.48
CA GLN A 387 -12.12 6.32 23.13
C GLN A 387 -13.08 5.20 22.70
N GLU A 388 -13.96 5.49 21.73
CA GLU A 388 -14.87 4.51 21.14
C GLU A 388 -14.78 4.44 19.61
N VAL A 389 -14.92 3.23 19.06
CA VAL A 389 -15.11 3.00 17.62
C VAL A 389 -16.54 2.51 17.40
N THR A 390 -17.31 3.17 16.54
CA THR A 390 -18.66 2.74 16.17
C THR A 390 -18.71 2.28 14.72
N PHE A 391 -19.09 1.02 14.52
CA PHE A 391 -19.21 0.37 13.22
C PHE A 391 -20.67 0.44 12.76
N HIS A 392 -20.97 1.27 11.75
CA HIS A 392 -22.32 1.47 11.24
C HIS A 392 -22.60 0.64 9.97
N SER A 393 -23.81 0.06 9.86
CA SER A 393 -24.28 -0.63 8.65
C SER A 393 -24.46 0.39 7.51
N PRO A 394 -23.74 0.26 6.37
CA PRO A 394 -23.77 1.27 5.30
C PRO A 394 -25.17 1.59 4.78
N ASP A 395 -26.03 0.57 4.60
CA ASP A 395 -27.42 0.69 4.11
C ASP A 395 -28.31 1.63 4.94
N THR A 396 -27.87 1.99 6.14
CA THR A 396 -28.64 2.79 7.11
C THR A 396 -27.86 3.96 7.71
N PHE A 397 -26.56 4.07 7.44
CA PHE A 397 -25.78 5.22 7.86
C PHE A 397 -26.27 6.48 7.11
N SER A 398 -26.43 7.57 7.83
CA SER A 398 -26.78 8.85 7.21
C SER A 398 -26.27 9.97 8.09
N TYR A 399 -25.14 10.57 7.72
CA TYR A 399 -24.49 11.60 8.51
C TYR A 399 -25.41 12.80 8.85
N LYS A 400 -25.30 13.33 10.07
CA LYS A 400 -26.13 14.43 10.62
C LYS A 400 -25.34 15.50 11.38
N GLY A 401 -24.01 15.37 11.48
CA GLY A 401 -23.15 16.36 12.12
C GLY A 401 -22.84 17.55 11.21
N SER A 402 -21.87 18.37 11.62
CA SER A 402 -21.45 19.60 10.93
C SER A 402 -19.99 19.60 10.44
N GLY A 403 -19.34 18.44 10.44
CA GLY A 403 -18.00 18.21 9.92
C GLY A 403 -17.92 18.22 8.39
N ALA A 404 -16.70 18.37 7.86
CA ALA A 404 -16.47 18.40 6.43
C ALA A 404 -16.52 16.99 5.83
N ILE A 405 -17.19 16.83 4.68
CA ILE A 405 -17.32 15.55 3.98
C ILE A 405 -16.38 15.56 2.78
N ILE A 406 -15.25 14.88 2.91
CA ILE A 406 -14.13 14.94 1.97
C ILE A 406 -14.21 13.76 0.99
N ASP A 407 -14.02 14.03 -0.30
CA ASP A 407 -13.80 12.98 -1.31
C ASP A 407 -12.44 12.29 -1.06
N ALA A 408 -12.49 10.99 -0.77
CA ALA A 408 -11.38 10.26 -0.19
C ALA A 408 -11.17 8.88 -0.86
N PRO A 409 -10.91 8.82 -2.19
CA PRO A 409 -10.66 7.58 -2.91
C PRO A 409 -9.59 6.71 -2.24
N LEU A 410 -9.86 5.40 -2.23
CA LEU A 410 -8.99 4.39 -1.64
C LEU A 410 -7.79 4.12 -2.56
N LYS A 411 -6.57 4.37 -2.06
CA LYS A 411 -5.31 4.02 -2.71
C LYS A 411 -4.64 2.91 -1.93
N TYR A 412 -4.33 1.79 -2.61
CA TYR A 412 -3.77 0.59 -1.98
C TYR A 412 -4.58 0.09 -0.77
N ARG A 413 -5.92 0.14 -0.91
CA ARG A 413 -6.94 -0.16 0.11
C ARG A 413 -7.02 0.82 1.30
N THR A 414 -6.16 1.85 1.36
CA THR A 414 -6.19 2.89 2.39
C THR A 414 -6.86 4.17 1.89
N PHE A 415 -7.67 4.83 2.71
CA PHE A 415 -8.21 6.17 2.42
C PHE A 415 -7.10 7.17 2.11
N THR A 416 -7.32 8.06 1.15
CA THR A 416 -6.41 9.20 0.91
C THR A 416 -7.11 10.52 1.13
N LEU A 417 -6.42 11.49 1.74
CA LEU A 417 -6.91 12.87 1.93
C LEU A 417 -5.98 13.87 1.25
N PRO A 418 -6.50 14.99 0.70
CA PRO A 418 -5.66 16.10 0.25
C PRO A 418 -5.01 16.77 1.47
N VAL A 419 -3.69 16.95 1.42
CA VAL A 419 -2.89 17.57 2.48
C VAL A 419 -2.05 18.70 1.89
N ILE A 420 -2.03 19.85 2.56
CA ILE A 420 -1.08 20.93 2.30
C ILE A 420 -0.14 21.07 3.51
N LEU A 421 1.16 20.98 3.26
CA LEU A 421 2.22 21.04 4.28
C LEU A 421 3.06 22.32 4.12
N ASP A 422 3.40 22.99 5.22
CA ASP A 422 4.06 24.31 5.25
C ASP A 422 3.36 25.39 4.37
N GLY A 423 2.05 25.24 4.10
CA GLY A 423 1.30 26.08 3.16
C GLY A 423 1.81 26.01 1.69
N LYS A 424 2.64 25.01 1.36
CA LYS A 424 3.47 24.98 0.13
C LYS A 424 3.43 23.65 -0.61
N TYR A 425 3.50 22.53 0.09
CA TYR A 425 3.62 21.20 -0.52
C TYR A 425 2.27 20.49 -0.48
N SER A 426 1.60 20.38 -1.63
CA SER A 426 0.30 19.71 -1.76
C SER A 426 0.44 18.30 -2.33
N SER A 427 -0.22 17.32 -1.73
CA SER A 427 -0.35 15.94 -2.24
C SER A 427 -1.48 15.20 -1.51
N ARG A 428 -1.89 14.02 -2.00
CA ARG A 428 -2.77 13.11 -1.25
C ARG A 428 -1.94 12.23 -0.30
N TRP A 429 -2.39 12.07 0.94
CA TRP A 429 -1.71 11.25 1.97
C TRP A 429 -2.64 10.13 2.46
N SER A 430 -2.10 8.95 2.77
CA SER A 430 -2.85 7.81 3.30
C SER A 430 -3.30 8.02 4.76
N VAL A 431 -4.54 7.67 5.10
CA VAL A 431 -5.07 7.72 6.48
C VAL A 431 -4.83 6.39 7.18
N ASP A 432 -3.99 6.38 8.21
CA ASP A 432 -3.33 5.19 8.72
C ASP A 432 -3.48 5.05 10.25
N LEU A 433 -4.56 4.37 10.67
CA LEU A 433 -4.87 4.10 12.08
C LEU A 433 -3.86 3.15 12.76
N GLY A 434 -3.03 2.42 11.99
CA GLY A 434 -1.95 1.58 12.50
C GLY A 434 -0.60 2.30 12.68
N SER A 435 -0.55 3.62 12.44
CA SER A 435 0.65 4.44 12.52
C SER A 435 0.68 5.30 13.78
N TYR A 436 1.67 5.08 14.66
CA TYR A 436 1.92 5.89 15.87
C TYR A 436 2.03 7.40 15.56
N HIS A 437 2.65 7.72 14.42
CA HIS A 437 2.93 9.07 13.96
C HIS A 437 2.67 9.23 12.45
N SER A 438 2.44 10.48 12.06
CA SER A 438 2.41 10.90 10.65
C SER A 438 3.82 10.92 10.06
N SER A 439 3.94 10.53 8.79
CA SER A 439 5.21 10.32 8.09
C SER A 439 5.14 10.81 6.66
N ILE A 440 6.22 11.39 6.15
CA ILE A 440 6.39 11.70 4.72
C ILE A 440 6.91 10.45 3.99
N HIS A 441 6.57 10.28 2.72
CA HIS A 441 7.16 9.24 1.87
C HIS A 441 8.44 9.70 1.21
N TYR A 442 9.43 8.80 1.06
CA TYR A 442 10.76 9.15 0.57
C TYR A 442 10.72 9.86 -0.81
N PRO A 443 9.98 9.41 -1.84
CA PRO A 443 9.94 10.10 -3.13
C PRO A 443 9.38 11.53 -3.04
N PHE A 444 8.47 11.79 -2.10
CA PHE A 444 7.94 13.13 -1.86
C PHE A 444 8.96 14.01 -1.13
N ALA A 445 9.67 13.47 -0.13
CA ALA A 445 10.74 14.17 0.56
C ALA A 445 11.91 14.51 -0.39
N GLU A 446 12.32 13.56 -1.23
CA GLU A 446 13.34 13.71 -2.28
C GLU A 446 12.94 14.80 -3.28
N LYS A 447 11.76 14.67 -3.91
CA LYS A 447 11.20 15.62 -4.89
C LYS A 447 11.07 17.06 -4.37
N HIS A 448 10.88 17.24 -3.06
CA HIS A 448 10.68 18.55 -2.44
C HIS A 448 11.88 19.04 -1.61
N GLY A 449 13.01 18.32 -1.60
CA GLY A 449 14.24 18.72 -0.90
C GLY A 449 14.11 18.71 0.62
N LEU A 450 13.27 17.83 1.17
CA LEU A 450 12.95 17.74 2.60
C LEU A 450 13.86 16.79 3.39
N LEU A 451 14.58 15.88 2.71
CA LEU A 451 15.49 14.91 3.35
C LEU A 451 16.54 15.58 4.26
N GLU A 452 16.99 16.79 3.90
CA GLU A 452 17.98 17.58 4.64
C GLU A 452 17.36 18.50 5.73
N LYS A 453 16.04 18.42 6.01
CA LYS A 453 15.44 19.22 7.10
C LYS A 453 15.95 18.71 8.45
N LYS A 454 16.63 19.58 9.20
CA LYS A 454 17.09 19.30 10.56
C LYS A 454 15.92 18.94 11.48
N GLY A 455 16.07 17.84 12.20
CA GLY A 455 15.12 17.35 13.19
C GLY A 455 15.84 16.49 14.23
N VAL A 456 15.11 15.52 14.79
CA VAL A 456 15.64 14.55 15.76
C VAL A 456 15.61 13.18 15.12
N GLU A 457 16.76 12.50 15.03
CA GLU A 457 16.81 11.09 14.64
C GLU A 457 15.96 10.27 15.62
N ILE A 458 15.00 9.52 15.09
CA ILE A 458 14.18 8.56 15.82
C ILE A 458 14.30 7.19 15.17
N VAL A 459 13.88 6.18 15.93
CA VAL A 459 13.90 4.80 15.52
C VAL A 459 12.51 4.21 15.72
N SER A 460 11.91 3.70 14.64
CA SER A 460 10.63 2.98 14.69
C SER A 460 10.83 1.50 14.40
N GLN A 461 9.91 0.67 14.91
CA GLN A 461 9.93 -0.77 14.72
C GLN A 461 8.76 -1.22 13.85
N GLY A 462 9.07 -1.70 12.65
CA GLY A 462 8.12 -2.35 11.74
C GLY A 462 7.95 -3.84 12.07
N MET A 463 7.21 -4.53 11.19
CA MET A 463 7.11 -6.00 11.27
C MET A 463 8.41 -6.68 10.84
N SER A 464 8.97 -6.24 9.71
CA SER A 464 10.22 -6.74 9.11
C SER A 464 11.47 -6.34 9.90
N GLY A 465 11.58 -5.07 10.33
CA GLY A 465 12.81 -4.59 10.96
C GLY A 465 12.69 -3.26 11.70
N ILE A 466 13.83 -2.59 11.81
CA ILE A 466 13.98 -1.27 12.42
C ILE A 466 14.16 -0.25 11.30
N SER A 467 13.43 0.87 11.36
CA SER A 467 13.57 1.99 10.42
C SER A 467 14.14 3.20 11.15
N ARG A 468 15.00 3.97 10.48
CA ARG A 468 15.45 5.28 10.94
C ARG A 468 14.68 6.38 10.21
N GLU A 469 14.28 7.38 10.97
CA GLU A 469 13.53 8.53 10.47
C GLU A 469 13.97 9.78 11.23
N THR A 470 14.01 10.92 10.55
CA THR A 470 14.21 12.22 11.19
C THR A 470 12.85 12.84 11.50
N ASN A 471 12.51 12.99 12.79
CA ASN A 471 11.32 13.71 13.23
C ASN A 471 11.53 15.22 13.12
N VAL A 472 10.72 15.88 12.28
CA VAL A 472 10.83 17.31 11.97
C VAL A 472 9.57 18.05 12.42
N ARG A 473 9.75 19.26 12.95
CA ARG A 473 8.63 20.20 13.15
C ARG A 473 8.36 20.96 11.86
N PHE A 474 7.17 20.78 11.31
CA PHE A 474 6.64 21.54 10.18
C PHE A 474 5.81 22.72 10.70
N ASP A 475 5.53 23.71 9.85
CA ASP A 475 4.92 24.96 10.30
C ASP A 475 3.42 24.82 10.53
N CYS A 476 2.77 24.11 9.62
CA CYS A 476 1.37 23.68 9.69
C CYS A 476 1.16 22.45 8.79
N LEU A 477 0.09 21.71 9.07
CA LEU A 477 -0.51 20.73 8.17
C LEU A 477 -2.00 21.06 8.03
N GLU A 478 -2.47 21.17 6.80
CA GLU A 478 -3.84 21.59 6.46
C GLU A 478 -4.57 20.50 5.65
N ILE A 479 -5.84 20.23 6.00
CA ILE A 479 -6.72 19.23 5.38
C ILE A 479 -8.12 19.85 5.25
N ASP A 480 -8.61 20.06 4.03
CA ASP A 480 -9.97 20.58 3.75
C ASP A 480 -10.42 21.78 4.64
N GLY A 481 -9.52 22.73 4.86
CA GLY A 481 -9.75 23.92 5.71
C GLY A 481 -9.49 23.72 7.20
N PHE A 482 -9.37 22.49 7.70
CA PHE A 482 -8.78 22.22 9.00
C PHE A 482 -7.26 22.46 8.95
N ARG A 483 -6.69 22.88 10.09
CA ARG A 483 -5.28 23.25 10.22
C ARG A 483 -4.75 22.87 11.60
N LEU A 484 -3.66 22.10 11.61
CA LEU A 484 -2.85 21.84 12.80
C LEU A 484 -1.56 22.66 12.69
N ASP A 485 -1.31 23.57 13.64
CA ASP A 485 -0.07 24.34 13.72
C ASP A 485 1.06 23.53 14.38
N GLN A 486 2.29 23.75 13.91
CA GLN A 486 3.53 23.17 14.47
C GLN A 486 3.60 21.62 14.58
N PRO A 487 3.03 20.82 13.65
CA PRO A 487 2.99 19.37 13.77
C PRO A 487 4.39 18.74 13.68
N LEU A 488 4.57 17.62 14.37
CA LEU A 488 5.72 16.74 14.18
C LEU A 488 5.37 15.67 13.14
N ILE A 489 6.22 15.53 12.14
CA ILE A 489 6.08 14.55 11.07
C ILE A 489 7.46 13.96 10.81
N SER A 490 7.53 12.64 10.66
CA SER A 490 8.78 11.95 10.38
C SER A 490 9.13 11.97 8.89
N ILE A 491 10.43 11.92 8.59
CA ILE A 491 10.97 11.80 7.23
C ILE A 491 11.86 10.54 7.23
N PRO A 492 11.67 9.56 6.34
CA PRO A 492 12.54 8.40 6.25
C PRO A 492 13.93 8.81 5.74
N ASP A 493 14.98 8.38 6.43
CA ASP A 493 16.36 8.80 6.11
C ASP A 493 16.88 8.15 4.81
N GLU A 494 16.33 6.98 4.43
CA GLU A 494 16.71 6.22 3.23
C GLU A 494 15.51 5.68 2.43
N LYS A 495 15.73 5.36 1.15
CA LYS A 495 14.72 4.78 0.28
C LYS A 495 14.62 3.27 0.48
N GLY A 496 13.81 2.86 1.47
CA GLY A 496 13.46 1.46 1.71
C GLY A 496 12.64 0.81 0.59
N LYS A 497 12.18 -0.44 0.81
CA LYS A 497 11.31 -1.19 -0.13
C LYS A 497 9.85 -1.23 0.33
N GLY A 498 9.56 -0.81 1.56
CA GLY A 498 8.25 -0.80 2.16
C GLY A 498 7.34 0.36 1.72
N ALA A 499 6.24 0.53 2.44
CA ALA A 499 5.17 1.49 2.15
C ALA A 499 5.62 2.95 2.10
N THR A 500 6.74 3.32 2.74
CA THR A 500 7.33 4.67 2.68
C THR A 500 8.03 4.99 1.36
N ALA A 501 8.22 4.00 0.48
CA ALA A 501 8.83 4.16 -0.85
C ALA A 501 7.80 4.48 -1.96
N LEU A 502 6.51 4.45 -1.64
CA LEU A 502 5.38 4.76 -2.54
C LEU A 502 5.39 6.26 -2.90
N GLY A 503 5.30 6.61 -4.19
CA GLY A 503 5.41 7.96 -4.75
C GLY A 503 4.09 8.59 -5.21
N GLU A 504 3.03 7.79 -5.39
CA GLU A 504 1.66 8.24 -5.73
C GLU A 504 0.92 8.86 -4.53
N VAL A 505 1.50 8.78 -3.32
CA VAL A 505 1.03 9.50 -2.13
C VAL A 505 2.19 10.22 -1.43
N GLY A 506 1.92 11.40 -0.86
CA GLY A 506 2.96 12.22 -0.22
C GLY A 506 3.42 11.75 1.17
N GLY A 507 2.61 10.92 1.84
CA GLY A 507 2.85 10.50 3.22
C GLY A 507 1.70 9.68 3.80
N ASN A 508 1.80 9.37 5.09
CA ASN A 508 0.72 8.82 5.92
C ASN A 508 0.34 9.82 7.02
N LEU A 509 -0.95 10.06 7.19
CA LEU A 509 -1.56 10.68 8.35
C LEU A 509 -1.75 9.60 9.42
N GLY A 510 -0.94 9.64 10.47
CA GLY A 510 -1.01 8.70 11.60
C GLY A 510 -1.71 9.30 12.82
N ASN A 511 -1.86 8.51 13.87
CA ASN A 511 -2.60 8.91 15.08
C ASN A 511 -2.00 10.08 15.85
N SER A 512 -0.74 10.48 15.62
CA SER A 512 -0.21 11.75 16.13
C SER A 512 -0.99 12.96 15.60
N THR A 513 -1.57 12.85 14.40
CA THR A 513 -2.41 13.83 13.70
C THR A 513 -3.90 13.47 13.81
N LEU A 514 -4.27 12.21 13.56
CA LEU A 514 -5.68 11.80 13.45
C LEU A 514 -6.47 11.99 14.77
N ARG A 515 -5.82 11.83 15.94
CA ARG A 515 -6.45 12.04 17.27
C ARG A 515 -6.91 13.47 17.56
N HIS A 516 -6.59 14.43 16.70
CA HIS A 516 -7.12 15.80 16.79
C HIS A 516 -8.57 15.89 16.26
N PHE A 517 -9.07 14.83 15.63
CA PHE A 517 -10.38 14.79 14.98
C PHE A 517 -11.21 13.63 15.50
N ARG A 518 -12.53 13.74 15.35
CA ARG A 518 -13.41 12.58 15.24
C ARG A 518 -13.61 12.26 13.76
N LEU A 519 -13.49 10.99 13.42
CA LEU A 519 -13.42 10.51 12.04
C LEU A 519 -14.66 9.68 11.67
N PHE A 520 -15.12 9.76 10.43
CA PHE A 520 -16.04 8.77 9.85
C PHE A 520 -15.49 8.27 8.50
N LEU A 521 -15.04 7.03 8.46
CA LEU A 521 -14.47 6.36 7.28
C LEU A 521 -15.61 5.62 6.55
N ASN A 522 -16.20 6.24 5.51
CA ASN A 522 -17.30 5.66 4.73
C ASN A 522 -16.74 4.90 3.52
N TYR A 523 -16.42 3.62 3.72
CA TYR A 523 -15.76 2.78 2.70
C TYR A 523 -16.57 2.61 1.40
N PRO A 524 -17.89 2.34 1.42
CA PRO A 524 -18.67 2.18 0.18
C PRO A 524 -18.76 3.46 -0.66
N GLU A 525 -18.93 4.63 -0.03
CA GLU A 525 -18.90 5.90 -0.78
C GLU A 525 -17.47 6.33 -1.14
N GLN A 526 -16.46 5.87 -0.40
CA GLN A 526 -15.07 6.37 -0.41
C GLN A 526 -15.00 7.86 -0.07
N LYS A 527 -15.67 8.21 1.03
CA LYS A 527 -15.65 9.53 1.64
C LYS A 527 -15.14 9.42 3.07
N LEU A 528 -14.51 10.49 3.54
CA LEU A 528 -14.08 10.60 4.93
C LEU A 528 -14.62 11.89 5.51
N ILE A 529 -15.22 11.81 6.70
CA ILE A 529 -15.80 12.96 7.39
C ILE A 529 -14.91 13.33 8.58
N LEU A 530 -14.59 14.62 8.71
CA LEU A 530 -13.80 15.17 9.81
C LEU A 530 -14.63 16.14 10.66
N GLU A 531 -14.65 15.91 11.98
CA GLU A 531 -15.10 16.85 13.00
C GLU A 531 -13.90 17.27 13.88
N GLU A 532 -13.85 18.52 14.37
CA GLU A 532 -12.87 18.87 15.42
C GLU A 532 -13.14 18.02 16.67
N GLY A 533 -12.15 17.26 17.16
CA GLY A 533 -12.22 16.63 18.47
C GLY A 533 -12.07 17.66 19.60
N LEU A 534 -12.41 17.30 20.84
CA LEU A 534 -12.22 18.17 22.00
C LEU A 534 -10.74 18.52 22.21
N GLN A 535 -9.83 17.62 21.81
CA GLN A 535 -8.37 17.87 21.78
C GLN A 535 -7.83 18.49 20.49
N TYR A 536 -8.67 18.92 19.52
CA TYR A 536 -8.19 19.44 18.22
C TYR A 536 -7.13 20.53 18.35
N LYS A 537 -7.32 21.47 19.29
CA LYS A 537 -6.41 22.61 19.54
C LYS A 537 -5.35 22.33 20.63
N THR A 538 -5.27 21.10 21.13
CA THR A 538 -4.34 20.71 22.20
C THR A 538 -2.96 20.33 21.65
N ALA A 539 -1.91 20.96 22.18
CA ALA A 539 -0.53 20.59 21.87
C ALA A 539 -0.10 19.38 22.72
N PHE A 540 0.14 18.24 22.07
CA PHE A 540 0.65 17.03 22.73
C PHE A 540 2.19 17.09 22.86
N PRO A 541 2.77 17.07 24.07
CA PRO A 541 4.23 17.14 24.23
C PRO A 541 4.94 15.91 23.64
N PRO A 542 5.97 16.09 22.80
CA PRO A 542 6.84 14.99 22.40
C PRO A 542 7.77 14.59 23.55
N ASP A 543 8.56 13.53 23.32
CA ASP A 543 9.78 13.33 24.09
C ASP A 543 10.70 14.57 24.04
N ARG A 544 11.32 14.89 25.17
CA ARG A 544 12.24 16.02 25.36
C ARG A 544 13.63 15.57 25.86
N SER A 545 13.91 14.27 25.83
CA SER A 545 15.15 13.67 26.30
C SER A 545 16.05 13.13 25.18
N GLY A 546 15.46 12.80 24.02
CA GLY A 546 16.06 12.05 22.92
C GLY A 546 16.24 10.56 23.23
N LEU A 547 15.51 10.01 24.21
CA LEU A 547 15.68 8.65 24.72
C LEU A 547 14.51 7.74 24.33
N LEU A 548 14.79 6.65 23.61
CA LEU A 548 13.84 5.57 23.40
C LEU A 548 14.04 4.48 24.46
N ILE A 549 13.17 4.48 25.47
CA ILE A 549 13.05 3.36 26.42
C ILE A 549 12.31 2.22 25.74
N GLY A 550 12.97 1.08 25.55
CA GLY A 550 12.36 -0.20 25.19
C GLY A 550 12.66 -1.23 26.29
N ARG A 551 12.99 -2.47 25.92
CA ARG A 551 13.34 -3.54 26.87
C ARG A 551 14.51 -4.38 26.40
N SER A 552 15.17 -5.05 27.36
CA SER A 552 16.07 -6.18 27.12
C SER A 552 15.30 -7.50 26.96
N ASP A 553 16.01 -8.56 26.58
CA ASP A 553 15.48 -9.93 26.50
C ASP A 553 14.95 -10.46 27.85
N GLU A 554 15.44 -9.91 28.98
CA GLU A 554 14.95 -10.19 30.35
C GLU A 554 13.67 -9.39 30.70
N ASN A 555 13.03 -8.74 29.72
CA ASN A 555 11.84 -7.90 29.87
C ASN A 555 12.01 -6.68 30.81
N GLN A 556 13.26 -6.30 31.13
CA GLN A 556 13.63 -5.15 31.93
C GLN A 556 13.67 -3.88 31.06
N PRO A 557 13.13 -2.73 31.51
CA PRO A 557 13.23 -1.47 30.78
C PRO A 557 14.69 -1.05 30.51
N MET A 558 14.99 -0.68 29.27
CA MET A 558 16.34 -0.48 28.77
C MET A 558 16.39 0.70 27.78
N VAL A 559 17.54 1.37 27.68
CA VAL A 559 17.84 2.32 26.61
C VAL A 559 18.01 1.55 25.30
N SER A 560 16.98 1.56 24.45
CA SER A 560 17.02 0.87 23.15
C SER A 560 17.60 1.76 22.04
N PHE A 561 17.44 3.07 22.14
CA PHE A 561 18.08 4.06 21.26
C PHE A 561 18.19 5.41 21.98
N LEU A 562 19.16 6.23 21.56
CA LEU A 562 19.32 7.61 21.97
C LEU A 562 19.72 8.47 20.76
N ALA A 563 19.03 9.60 20.57
CA ALA A 563 19.31 10.51 19.46
C ALA A 563 20.67 11.20 19.64
N ASN A 564 21.36 11.44 18.54
CA ASN A 564 22.61 12.20 18.51
C ASN A 564 22.41 13.62 19.07
N ASP A 565 23.39 14.11 19.84
CA ASP A 565 23.33 15.39 20.58
C ASP A 565 22.04 15.63 21.40
N SER A 566 21.45 14.55 21.93
CA SER A 566 20.31 14.63 22.85
C SER A 566 20.71 14.98 24.30
N PRO A 567 19.76 15.43 25.13
CA PRO A 567 19.92 15.49 26.59
C PRO A 567 20.34 14.17 27.22
N ALA A 568 19.83 13.03 26.74
CA ALA A 568 20.23 11.71 27.21
C ALA A 568 21.68 11.37 26.86
N ALA A 569 22.11 11.63 25.62
CA ALA A 569 23.51 11.47 25.20
C ALA A 569 24.45 12.36 26.05
N ARG A 570 24.09 13.63 26.26
CA ARG A 570 24.85 14.55 27.13
C ARG A 570 24.83 14.18 28.61
N ALA A 571 23.83 13.42 29.07
CA ALA A 571 23.79 12.85 30.41
C ALA A 571 24.69 11.60 30.56
N GLY A 572 25.33 11.15 29.48
CA GLY A 572 26.26 10.01 29.49
C GLY A 572 25.58 8.64 29.40
N LEU A 573 24.32 8.57 28.94
CA LEU A 573 23.60 7.33 28.68
C LEU A 573 24.03 6.69 27.34
N GLU A 574 24.04 5.36 27.30
CA GLU A 574 24.45 4.54 26.15
C GLU A 574 23.37 3.52 25.79
N ALA A 575 23.32 3.07 24.53
CA ALA A 575 22.39 2.03 24.10
C ALA A 575 22.74 0.68 24.76
N GLY A 576 21.75 -0.01 25.31
CA GLY A 576 21.94 -1.18 26.16
C GLY A 576 21.99 -0.87 27.67
N ASP A 577 22.01 0.41 28.07
CA ASP A 577 21.89 0.79 29.48
C ASP A 577 20.57 0.28 30.08
N THR A 578 20.68 -0.60 31.07
CA THR A 578 19.52 -1.22 31.72
C THR A 578 19.01 -0.31 32.83
N ILE A 579 17.78 0.21 32.73
CA ILE A 579 17.26 1.21 33.67
C ILE A 579 16.84 0.50 34.96
N VAL A 580 17.48 0.83 36.08
CA VAL A 580 17.21 0.23 37.42
C VAL A 580 16.60 1.23 38.40
N GLU A 581 16.72 2.53 38.15
CA GLU A 581 15.99 3.58 38.86
C GLU A 581 15.71 4.76 37.93
N MET A 582 14.54 5.38 38.06
CA MET A 582 14.14 6.56 37.28
C MET A 582 13.19 7.44 38.11
N ALA A 583 13.43 8.75 38.14
CA ALA A 583 12.68 9.73 38.93
C ALA A 583 12.51 9.33 40.42
N GLY A 584 13.54 8.70 41.00
CA GLY A 584 13.55 8.19 42.37
C GLY A 584 12.75 6.90 42.61
N GLN A 585 12.17 6.31 41.57
CA GLN A 585 11.47 5.01 41.63
C GLN A 585 12.37 3.89 41.10
N GLN A 586 12.44 2.77 41.84
CA GLN A 586 13.15 1.56 41.41
C GLN A 586 12.40 0.88 40.25
N VAL A 587 13.14 0.56 39.17
CA VAL A 587 12.59 0.03 37.92
C VAL A 587 12.89 -1.47 37.82
N LYS A 588 11.85 -2.29 37.64
CA LYS A 588 11.91 -3.77 37.78
C LYS A 588 11.68 -4.53 36.46
N PRO A 589 12.04 -5.83 36.40
CA PRO A 589 11.72 -6.67 35.24
C PRO A 589 10.21 -6.77 35.08
N ASN A 590 9.72 -6.77 33.84
CA ASN A 590 8.28 -6.76 33.51
C ASN A 590 7.52 -5.49 33.98
N GLN A 591 8.21 -4.42 34.41
CA GLN A 591 7.55 -3.14 34.72
C GLN A 591 7.09 -2.42 33.45
N THR A 592 5.98 -1.70 33.54
CA THR A 592 5.40 -0.93 32.44
C THR A 592 6.34 0.18 31.95
N ILE A 593 6.58 0.27 30.63
CA ILE A 593 7.49 1.27 30.06
C ILE A 593 6.83 2.62 29.76
N LEU A 594 5.50 2.65 29.64
CA LEU A 594 4.76 3.87 29.26
C LEU A 594 4.90 5.00 30.29
N PRO A 595 4.74 4.78 31.61
CA PRO A 595 4.96 5.84 32.60
C PRO A 595 6.40 6.37 32.62
N LEU A 596 7.37 5.53 32.26
CA LEU A 596 8.78 5.95 32.12
C LEU A 596 8.95 6.89 30.93
N ARG A 597 8.31 6.58 29.79
CA ARG A 597 8.30 7.45 28.60
C ARG A 597 7.55 8.77 28.85
N ASP A 598 6.43 8.74 29.59
CA ASP A 598 5.67 9.96 29.90
C ASP A 598 6.43 10.95 30.79
N ILE A 599 7.31 10.47 31.69
CA ILE A 599 8.22 11.33 32.46
C ILE A 599 9.13 12.14 31.52
N LEU A 600 9.56 11.56 30.40
CA LEU A 600 10.43 12.22 29.41
C LEU A 600 9.69 13.28 28.55
N ARG A 601 8.35 13.29 28.58
CA ARG A 601 7.48 14.31 27.97
C ARG A 601 7.27 15.54 28.88
N GLY A 602 7.86 15.52 30.09
CA GLY A 602 7.79 16.57 31.11
C GLY A 602 8.26 17.96 30.67
N ALA A 603 8.13 18.96 31.54
CA ALA A 603 8.39 20.35 31.19
C ALA A 603 9.86 20.62 30.80
N VAL A 604 10.09 21.60 29.93
CA VAL A 604 11.43 22.06 29.57
C VAL A 604 12.15 22.58 30.82
N GLY A 605 13.39 22.14 31.03
CA GLY A 605 14.18 22.41 32.23
C GLY A 605 13.93 21.45 33.40
N SER A 606 12.94 20.55 33.33
CA SER A 606 12.77 19.49 34.33
C SER A 606 13.97 18.55 34.32
N LYS A 607 14.39 18.14 35.52
CA LYS A 607 15.42 17.12 35.73
C LYS A 607 14.77 15.75 35.90
N VAL A 608 15.32 14.75 35.21
CA VAL A 608 14.98 13.35 35.39
C VAL A 608 16.26 12.63 35.80
N ASP A 609 16.35 12.23 37.05
CA ASP A 609 17.46 11.43 37.56
C ASP A 609 17.22 9.94 37.28
N LEU A 610 18.25 9.24 36.80
CA LEU A 610 18.25 7.81 36.53
C LEU A 610 19.45 7.13 37.19
N LYS A 611 19.27 5.85 37.52
CA LYS A 611 20.38 4.90 37.67
C LYS A 611 20.24 3.81 36.63
N VAL A 612 21.32 3.51 35.93
CA VAL A 612 21.38 2.47 34.90
C VAL A 612 22.49 1.46 35.21
N LYS A 613 22.28 0.21 34.85
CA LYS A 613 23.30 -0.85 34.89
C LYS A 613 23.95 -0.95 33.50
N ARG A 614 25.27 -0.77 33.44
CA ARG A 614 26.13 -0.88 32.25
C ARG A 614 27.20 -1.94 32.51
N GLY A 615 27.05 -3.12 31.92
CA GLY A 615 27.78 -4.31 32.37
C GLY A 615 27.51 -4.56 33.86
N ASP A 616 28.55 -4.70 34.68
CA ASP A 616 28.39 -4.84 36.14
C ASP A 616 28.40 -3.50 36.91
N GLN A 617 28.53 -2.35 36.23
CA GLN A 617 28.58 -1.04 36.88
C GLN A 617 27.20 -0.40 36.97
N VAL A 618 26.94 0.35 38.05
CA VAL A 618 25.77 1.23 38.16
C VAL A 618 26.21 2.66 37.94
N VAL A 619 25.70 3.28 36.86
CA VAL A 619 25.95 4.66 36.48
C VAL A 619 24.74 5.51 36.89
N ALA A 620 24.99 6.69 37.46
CA ALA A 620 23.95 7.67 37.74
C ALA A 620 23.99 8.79 36.69
N ALA A 621 22.84 9.18 36.16
CA ALA A 621 22.70 10.19 35.11
C ALA A 621 21.53 11.13 35.42
N THR A 622 21.66 12.40 35.07
CA THR A 622 20.58 13.40 35.18
C THR A 622 20.30 13.98 33.80
N ILE A 623 19.15 13.63 33.22
CA ILE A 623 18.66 14.24 31.99
C ILE A 623 18.03 15.60 32.35
N VAL A 624 18.36 16.65 31.61
CA VAL A 624 17.64 17.94 31.65
C VAL A 624 16.79 18.04 30.39
N LEU A 625 15.47 17.94 30.51
CA LEU A 625 14.56 17.93 29.38
C LEU A 625 14.62 19.26 28.62
N GLN A 626 14.72 19.21 27.29
CA GLN A 626 14.75 20.40 26.43
C GLN A 626 13.77 20.26 25.26
N ASP A 627 13.32 21.36 24.66
CA ASP A 627 12.65 21.23 23.36
C ASP A 627 13.69 20.85 22.30
N LEU A 628 13.53 19.66 21.73
CA LEU A 628 14.41 19.12 20.70
C LEU A 628 14.00 19.60 19.29
N TYR A 629 12.81 20.20 19.17
CA TYR A 629 12.14 20.48 17.91
C TYR A 629 11.93 21.99 17.78
N PRO A 630 13.00 22.76 17.47
CA PRO A 630 12.88 24.22 17.36
C PRO A 630 11.86 24.60 16.29
N ALA A 631 10.94 25.50 16.65
CA ALA A 631 10.07 26.14 15.67
C ALA A 631 10.91 26.91 14.64
N SER A 632 10.50 26.85 13.37
CA SER A 632 11.16 27.59 12.28
C SER A 632 11.14 29.12 12.48
N GLY A 633 10.18 29.61 13.26
CA GLY A 633 9.82 31.02 13.38
C GLY A 633 8.92 31.54 12.24
N GLN A 634 8.72 30.74 11.19
CA GLN A 634 7.85 31.03 10.07
C GLN A 634 6.41 30.64 10.40
N LYS A 635 5.46 31.56 10.13
CA LYS A 635 4.04 31.24 10.18
C LYS A 635 3.61 30.76 8.79
N CYS A 636 2.89 29.64 8.71
CA CYS A 636 2.09 29.36 7.51
C CYS A 636 1.13 30.52 7.29
N SER A 637 1.34 31.26 6.20
CA SER A 637 0.34 32.16 5.62
C SER A 637 -0.93 31.37 5.32
N VAL A 638 -2.09 31.90 5.69
CA VAL A 638 -3.35 31.41 5.14
C VAL A 638 -3.28 31.61 3.63
N LEU A 639 -3.61 30.58 2.86
CA LEU A 639 -3.83 30.73 1.43
C LEU A 639 -5.10 31.56 1.23
N GLU A 640 -4.95 32.80 0.76
CA GLU A 640 -6.08 33.62 0.32
C GLU A 640 -6.64 33.01 -0.97
N ASN A 641 -7.77 32.30 -0.84
CA ASN A 641 -8.55 31.70 -1.93
C ASN A 641 -9.31 32.75 -2.76
#